data_AF-A0A1I8PQQ8-F1
#
_entry.id   AF-A0A1I8PQQ8-F1
#
_cell.length_a   1.000
_cell.length_b   1.000
_cell.length_c   1.000
_cell.angle_alpha   90.00
_cell.angle_beta   90.00
_cell.angle_gamma   90.00
#
_symmetry.space_group_name_H-M   'P 1'
#
loop_
_entity.id
_entity.type
_entity.pdbx_description
1 polymer ?
#
loop_
_entity_poly.entity_id
_entity_poly.type
_entity_poly.pdbx_seq_one_letter_code
_entity_poly.pdbx_strand_id
1 'polypeptide(L)'
;VSYTSWFLDAFNYAMFKKINVLNLSIGGPDFMDHPFVDKVSELAANKIITVSAIGNDGPLYGTLNNPGDQSDVVGVGGINSDELVAKFSSRGMTTWELPNGYGRIKPDIVTYGSHVKGSSLNGGCISLSGTSVASPVVAGAVALILSGAPKKLSLINQALVKQILAEGAVKLQHNNIFEQGHGKLNISKSLELLLSYEPKITLSPPYIDYSESYMWPYSSQPLHCVGMPSIVNVTIWNAISVTGRITSKPEWQPNLDKNGDLLLVEILYSQILWPWTGWMAVKISVTNRGCYYEGNAEGSIKLVVYSSTQNNHHRHTVQFPIKVKIAPKPPRHKRILWDQYHNIQYPPGYIPRDSLKIKSDPLDWRGDHIHTNFRDLYHHLRNRGYYIDVLGAPYTCFNASEYGSLLIIDPEEEFFDEEIYKLQKDVFDYGLGVVIFADWYNTTVMKKMQFFDENTREWWIPDTGGANIPALNDLLHGFGISLSDIVADGYIQLGEHSFYYGSGTTLDTFPQDDDTILISALLNDQGAEVIRKKTDFKEAPNTLPIIGLFQMNSRHRIKIDIPEEFPTLNVDVGIELNGTENDIFTYNPAINKRVLLQSTIQRGQQETNSSKDEIIKDYVGVQTLRKEGRVAIMGDSNCIDSINAENACMWLINAFLEYTMNSHTASVFKKYNSVIQQSRIAKIKTHPKRLKTSKLHKYSKVVDVNNKLRKRSLTKCTV
;
A
#
# COMPACT_ATOMS: atom_id res chain seq x y z
N VAL A 1 -11.67 -0.21 25.33
CA VAL A 1 -10.21 -0.22 25.07
C VAL A 1 -9.66 -1.55 25.52
N SER A 2 -8.86 -2.21 24.69
CA SER A 2 -8.18 -3.47 25.02
C SER A 2 -6.68 -3.23 24.90
N TYR A 3 -5.91 -3.67 25.89
CA TYR A 3 -4.48 -3.44 25.94
C TYR A 3 -3.71 -4.68 25.49
N THR A 4 -2.62 -4.49 24.74
CA THR A 4 -1.70 -5.56 24.35
C THR A 4 -1.28 -6.40 25.54
N SER A 5 -0.96 -5.77 26.68
CA SER A 5 -0.59 -6.45 27.92
C SER A 5 -1.64 -7.46 28.40
N TRP A 6 -2.93 -7.15 28.29
CA TRP A 6 -4.02 -8.08 28.67
C TRP A 6 -4.01 -9.33 27.78
N PHE A 7 -3.73 -9.14 26.48
CA PHE A 7 -3.57 -10.27 25.56
C PHE A 7 -2.32 -11.08 25.85
N LEU A 8 -1.19 -10.44 26.14
CA LEU A 8 0.04 -11.15 26.50
C LEU A 8 -0.18 -12.05 27.72
N ASP A 9 -0.87 -11.55 28.75
CA ASP A 9 -1.20 -12.33 29.95
C ASP A 9 -2.17 -13.48 29.65
N ALA A 10 -3.22 -13.22 28.87
CA ALA A 10 -4.18 -14.26 28.46
C ALA A 10 -3.50 -15.35 27.60
N PHE A 11 -2.59 -14.97 26.70
CA PHE A 11 -1.86 -15.88 25.83
C PHE A 11 -0.84 -16.70 26.62
N ASN A 12 -0.17 -16.11 27.62
CA ASN A 12 0.66 -16.84 28.57
C ASN A 12 -0.16 -17.90 29.33
N TYR A 13 -1.35 -17.53 29.81
CA TYR A 13 -2.23 -18.46 30.49
C TYR A 13 -2.69 -19.59 29.56
N ALA A 14 -3.06 -19.28 28.32
CA ALA A 14 -3.43 -20.25 27.30
C ALA A 14 -2.31 -21.28 27.03
N MET A 15 -1.06 -20.83 26.90
CA MET A 15 0.12 -21.69 26.76
C MET A 15 0.35 -22.55 27.98
N PHE A 16 0.26 -21.96 29.17
CA PHE A 16 0.39 -22.70 30.43
C PHE A 16 -0.67 -23.80 30.57
N LYS A 17 -1.91 -23.53 30.15
CA LYS A 17 -3.02 -24.49 30.12
C LYS A 17 -2.96 -25.49 28.96
N LYS A 18 -2.06 -25.29 27.99
CA LYS A 18 -1.91 -26.13 26.79
C LYS A 18 -3.23 -26.30 26.03
N ILE A 19 -3.96 -25.21 25.85
CA ILE A 19 -5.19 -25.23 25.05
C ILE A 19 -4.88 -25.62 23.59
N ASN A 20 -5.80 -26.29 22.91
CA ASN A 20 -5.56 -26.72 21.53
C ASN A 20 -5.94 -25.66 20.49
N VAL A 21 -7.04 -24.93 20.73
CA VAL A 21 -7.59 -23.94 19.80
C VAL A 21 -7.89 -22.66 20.56
N LEU A 22 -7.44 -21.53 20.03
CA LEU A 22 -7.71 -20.19 20.53
C LEU A 22 -8.47 -19.40 19.46
N ASN A 23 -9.63 -18.83 19.83
CA ASN A 23 -10.38 -17.93 18.97
C ASN A 23 -10.18 -16.48 19.39
N LEU A 24 -9.85 -15.61 18.44
CA LEU A 24 -9.72 -14.17 18.59
C LEU A 24 -10.79 -13.49 17.73
N SER A 25 -11.94 -13.21 18.35
CA SER A 25 -13.05 -12.46 17.72
C SER A 25 -12.83 -10.94 17.83
N ILE A 26 -11.59 -10.50 17.67
CA ILE A 26 -11.11 -9.13 17.85
C ILE A 26 -10.14 -8.79 16.73
N GLY A 27 -9.84 -7.51 16.57
CA GLY A 27 -8.70 -7.09 15.77
C GLY A 27 -8.64 -5.57 15.61
N GLY A 28 -7.53 -5.09 15.06
CA GLY A 28 -7.32 -3.71 14.68
C GLY A 28 -6.31 -3.60 13.54
N PRO A 29 -6.07 -2.38 13.01
CA PRO A 29 -5.19 -2.18 11.87
C PRO A 29 -3.69 -2.29 12.21
N ASP A 30 -3.35 -2.32 13.51
CA ASP A 30 -1.96 -2.30 13.97
C ASP A 30 -1.32 -3.68 13.93
N PHE A 31 -0.67 -3.96 12.79
CA PHE A 31 0.23 -5.11 12.64
C PHE A 31 1.70 -4.80 12.98
N MET A 32 2.02 -3.57 13.39
CA MET A 32 3.35 -3.16 13.82
C MET A 32 3.55 -3.22 15.35
N ASP A 33 2.50 -3.57 16.11
CA ASP A 33 2.60 -4.00 17.52
C ASP A 33 3.36 -5.34 17.63
N HIS A 34 4.69 -5.27 17.51
CA HIS A 34 5.59 -6.42 17.58
C HIS A 34 5.38 -7.27 18.83
N PRO A 35 5.25 -6.71 20.05
CA PRO A 35 4.88 -7.51 21.23
C PRO A 35 3.66 -8.40 21.03
N PHE A 36 2.58 -7.88 20.44
CA PHE A 36 1.38 -8.66 20.16
C PHE A 36 1.61 -9.70 19.06
N VAL A 37 2.14 -9.28 17.91
CA VAL A 37 2.36 -10.11 16.72
C VAL A 37 3.34 -11.27 16.99
N ASP A 38 4.42 -11.00 17.72
CA ASP A 38 5.39 -12.00 18.14
C ASP A 38 4.77 -12.99 19.12
N LYS A 39 3.88 -12.53 20.01
CA LYS A 39 3.17 -13.41 20.94
C LYS A 39 2.21 -14.35 20.23
N VAL A 40 1.52 -13.87 19.19
CA VAL A 40 0.68 -14.73 18.33
C VAL A 40 1.54 -15.77 17.60
N SER A 41 2.74 -15.40 17.15
CA SER A 41 3.70 -16.37 16.58
C SER A 41 4.16 -17.40 17.64
N GLU A 42 4.40 -16.97 18.87
CA GLU A 42 4.77 -17.86 19.98
C GLU A 42 3.65 -18.88 20.29
N LEU A 43 2.37 -18.46 20.28
CA LEU A 43 1.22 -19.36 20.40
C LEU A 43 1.25 -20.45 19.32
N ALA A 44 1.43 -20.05 18.07
CA ALA A 44 1.51 -20.97 16.94
C ALA A 44 2.69 -21.94 17.11
N ALA A 45 3.87 -21.46 17.51
CA ALA A 45 5.06 -22.28 17.79
C ALA A 45 4.79 -23.35 18.87
N ASN A 46 3.95 -23.03 19.86
CA ASN A 46 3.51 -23.95 20.90
C ASN A 46 2.34 -24.87 20.48
N LYS A 47 2.07 -24.98 19.17
CA LYS A 47 0.99 -25.80 18.57
C LYS A 47 -0.42 -25.41 19.02
N ILE A 48 -0.61 -24.17 19.46
CA ILE A 48 -1.95 -23.62 19.71
C ILE A 48 -2.48 -23.12 18.38
N ILE A 49 -3.64 -23.66 17.97
CA ILE A 49 -4.26 -23.26 16.71
C ILE A 49 -4.99 -21.94 16.91
N THR A 50 -4.46 -20.87 16.32
CA THR A 50 -5.05 -19.54 16.42
C THR A 50 -5.98 -19.29 15.23
N VAL A 51 -7.23 -18.98 15.54
CA VAL A 51 -8.29 -18.62 14.59
C VAL A 51 -8.74 -17.20 14.91
N SER A 52 -8.77 -16.31 13.92
CA SER A 52 -9.12 -14.91 14.15
C SER A 52 -10.07 -14.38 13.09
N ALA A 53 -10.94 -13.46 13.52
CA ALA A 53 -11.77 -12.68 12.62
C ALA A 53 -10.89 -11.81 11.71
N ILE A 54 -11.28 -11.65 10.43
CA ILE A 54 -10.52 -10.84 9.48
C ILE A 54 -10.84 -9.33 9.54
N GLY A 55 -11.90 -8.93 10.24
CA GLY A 55 -12.36 -7.53 10.34
C GLY A 55 -13.76 -7.32 9.76
N ASN A 56 -14.37 -6.17 10.07
CA ASN A 56 -15.75 -5.83 9.69
C ASN A 56 -15.84 -4.53 8.86
N ASP A 57 -14.73 -4.13 8.24
CA ASP A 57 -14.55 -2.84 7.57
C ASP A 57 -14.74 -2.96 6.04
N GLY A 58 -15.28 -4.09 5.57
CA GLY A 58 -15.74 -4.25 4.19
C GLY A 58 -16.95 -3.35 3.84
N PRO A 59 -17.29 -3.19 2.55
CA PRO A 59 -16.81 -3.96 1.39
C PRO A 59 -15.53 -3.39 0.74
N LEU A 60 -14.94 -2.35 1.34
CA LEU A 60 -13.71 -1.75 0.84
C LEU A 60 -12.54 -2.74 0.91
N TYR A 61 -11.62 -2.62 -0.04
CA TYR A 61 -10.41 -3.43 -0.13
C TYR A 61 -9.28 -2.81 0.69
N GLY A 62 -8.39 -3.64 1.26
CA GLY A 62 -7.29 -3.18 2.11
C GLY A 62 -7.71 -2.98 3.58
N THR A 63 -8.75 -3.70 4.02
CA THR A 63 -9.44 -3.48 5.29
C THR A 63 -9.24 -4.59 6.31
N LEU A 64 -8.22 -5.42 6.10
CA LEU A 64 -7.94 -6.57 6.95
C LEU A 64 -7.38 -6.12 8.30
N ASN A 65 -7.80 -6.79 9.37
CA ASN A 65 -7.35 -6.51 10.73
C ASN A 65 -6.36 -7.57 11.26
N ASN A 66 -5.38 -7.11 12.02
CA ASN A 66 -4.51 -7.93 12.85
C ASN A 66 -5.27 -8.48 14.06
N PRO A 67 -5.08 -9.77 14.46
CA PRO A 67 -4.14 -10.75 13.92
C PRO A 67 -4.69 -11.65 12.80
N GLY A 68 -5.92 -11.41 12.32
CA GLY A 68 -6.54 -12.20 11.26
C GLY A 68 -5.74 -12.22 9.96
N ASP A 69 -5.00 -11.17 9.70
CA ASP A 69 -4.13 -10.98 8.53
C ASP A 69 -2.73 -11.64 8.65
N GLN A 70 -2.35 -12.15 9.82
CA GLN A 70 -1.02 -12.73 10.07
C GLN A 70 -0.86 -14.12 9.41
N SER A 71 0.35 -14.44 8.93
CA SER A 71 0.65 -15.71 8.23
C SER A 71 0.35 -16.95 9.09
N ASP A 72 0.68 -16.92 10.37
CA ASP A 72 0.50 -18.02 11.34
C ASP A 72 -0.85 -17.98 12.07
N VAL A 73 -1.88 -17.37 11.45
CA VAL A 73 -3.25 -17.36 11.96
C VAL A 73 -4.20 -17.86 10.87
N VAL A 74 -5.26 -18.59 11.26
CA VAL A 74 -6.40 -18.88 10.38
C VAL A 74 -7.29 -17.64 10.38
N GLY A 75 -7.17 -16.79 9.36
CA GLY A 75 -7.99 -15.61 9.17
C GLY A 75 -9.33 -15.97 8.54
N VAL A 76 -10.43 -15.57 9.17
CA VAL A 76 -11.78 -16.01 8.79
C VAL A 76 -12.64 -14.82 8.35
N GLY A 77 -13.11 -14.85 7.11
CA GLY A 77 -14.13 -13.95 6.59
C GLY A 77 -15.56 -14.47 6.77
N GLY A 78 -16.54 -13.58 6.60
CA GLY A 78 -17.96 -13.87 6.80
C GLY A 78 -18.76 -13.91 5.50
N ILE A 79 -19.63 -14.91 5.35
CA ILE A 79 -20.63 -15.01 4.28
C ILE A 79 -22.06 -14.93 4.84
N ASN A 80 -23.03 -14.65 3.97
CA ASN A 80 -24.45 -14.69 4.29
C ASN A 80 -25.06 -16.08 3.97
N SER A 81 -26.37 -16.22 4.19
CA SER A 81 -27.13 -17.45 3.90
C SER A 81 -27.17 -17.83 2.42
N ASP A 82 -26.94 -16.85 1.53
CA ASP A 82 -26.91 -17.05 0.07
C ASP A 82 -25.51 -17.42 -0.43
N GLU A 83 -24.57 -17.68 0.49
CA GLU A 83 -23.17 -17.99 0.21
C GLU A 83 -22.42 -16.87 -0.52
N LEU A 84 -22.85 -15.64 -0.35
CA LEU A 84 -22.15 -14.45 -0.81
C LEU A 84 -21.28 -13.88 0.33
N VAL A 85 -20.08 -13.41 0.00
CA VAL A 85 -19.24 -12.68 0.98
C VAL A 85 -20.02 -11.50 1.54
N ALA A 86 -20.20 -11.49 2.86
CA ALA A 86 -21.01 -10.48 3.54
C ALA A 86 -20.40 -9.10 3.35
N LYS A 87 -21.23 -8.06 3.17
CA LYS A 87 -20.75 -6.69 2.89
C LYS A 87 -19.72 -6.20 3.92
N PHE A 88 -19.98 -6.44 5.21
CA PHE A 88 -19.06 -6.06 6.29
C PHE A 88 -17.74 -6.84 6.27
N SER A 89 -17.67 -8.02 5.66
CA SER A 89 -16.44 -8.83 5.74
C SER A 89 -15.29 -8.08 5.08
N SER A 90 -14.26 -7.77 5.87
CA SER A 90 -13.01 -7.19 5.39
C SER A 90 -12.40 -8.09 4.31
N ARG A 91 -11.76 -7.45 3.33
CA ARG A 91 -11.25 -8.08 2.11
C ARG A 91 -10.11 -7.27 1.50
N GLY A 92 -9.48 -7.85 0.49
CA GLY A 92 -8.31 -7.30 -0.18
C GLY A 92 -7.03 -7.95 0.30
N MET A 93 -5.91 -7.44 -0.22
CA MET A 93 -4.59 -7.92 0.16
C MET A 93 -4.17 -7.35 1.53
N THR A 94 -3.21 -7.99 2.19
CA THR A 94 -2.59 -7.42 3.40
C THR A 94 -1.85 -6.13 3.08
N THR A 95 -1.81 -5.19 4.02
CA THR A 95 -1.08 -3.92 3.89
C THR A 95 0.35 -4.00 4.44
N TRP A 96 0.77 -5.18 4.91
CA TRP A 96 2.10 -5.44 5.50
C TRP A 96 3.26 -5.32 4.51
N GLU A 97 2.98 -5.41 3.22
CA GLU A 97 4.00 -5.38 2.17
C GLU A 97 4.05 -4.04 1.43
N LEU A 98 3.05 -3.17 1.62
CA LEU A 98 3.07 -1.83 1.06
C LEU A 98 4.24 -1.04 1.65
N PRO A 99 4.87 -0.13 0.89
CA PRO A 99 4.56 0.27 -0.50
C PRO A 99 5.24 -0.60 -1.58
N ASN A 100 5.73 -1.80 -1.27
CA ASN A 100 6.53 -2.60 -2.23
C ASN A 100 5.70 -3.26 -3.34
N GLY A 101 4.43 -2.87 -3.53
CA GLY A 101 3.59 -3.27 -4.66
C GLY A 101 2.31 -3.97 -4.24
N TYR A 102 2.37 -5.19 -3.71
CA TYR A 102 1.18 -6.00 -3.44
C TYR A 102 1.30 -6.71 -2.09
N GLY A 103 0.16 -7.01 -1.47
CA GLY A 103 0.07 -7.77 -0.22
C GLY A 103 -0.05 -9.29 -0.39
N ARG A 104 -0.25 -10.01 0.72
CA ARG A 104 -0.56 -11.45 0.77
C ARG A 104 -2.07 -11.70 0.67
N ILE A 105 -2.40 -12.94 0.33
CA ILE A 105 -3.79 -13.43 0.31
C ILE A 105 -4.32 -13.61 1.71
N LYS A 106 -5.45 -12.96 1.97
CA LYS A 106 -6.34 -13.13 3.11
C LYS A 106 -7.79 -12.77 2.69
N PRO A 107 -8.83 -13.24 3.41
CA PRO A 107 -8.80 -14.23 4.48
C PRO A 107 -8.27 -15.59 4.00
N ASP A 108 -8.00 -16.53 4.92
CA ASP A 108 -7.60 -17.88 4.51
C ASP A 108 -8.80 -18.68 3.97
N ILE A 109 -9.94 -18.56 4.65
CA ILE A 109 -11.24 -19.18 4.32
C ILE A 109 -12.40 -18.29 4.77
N VAL A 110 -13.63 -18.63 4.36
CA VAL A 110 -14.86 -17.98 4.80
C VAL A 110 -15.87 -18.97 5.39
N THR A 111 -16.77 -18.49 6.26
CA THR A 111 -17.92 -19.25 6.75
C THR A 111 -19.09 -18.32 7.11
N TYR A 112 -20.24 -18.88 7.46
CA TYR A 112 -21.42 -18.11 7.84
C TYR A 112 -21.11 -17.14 8.98
N GLY A 113 -21.30 -15.86 8.70
CA GLY A 113 -21.07 -14.77 9.65
C GLY A 113 -22.19 -13.74 9.68
N SER A 114 -23.21 -13.85 8.83
CA SER A 114 -24.37 -12.95 8.82
C SER A 114 -25.60 -13.66 9.39
N HIS A 115 -26.30 -12.99 10.31
CA HIS A 115 -27.54 -13.47 10.93
C HIS A 115 -27.44 -14.86 11.56
N VAL A 116 -26.27 -15.20 12.09
CA VAL A 116 -26.03 -16.49 12.76
C VAL A 116 -26.68 -16.44 14.15
N LYS A 117 -27.39 -17.52 14.52
CA LYS A 117 -27.99 -17.65 15.85
C LYS A 117 -26.96 -18.07 16.88
N GLY A 118 -26.79 -17.28 17.93
CA GLY A 118 -25.92 -17.56 19.08
C GLY A 118 -26.67 -17.43 20.41
N SER A 119 -26.03 -17.87 21.49
CA SER A 119 -26.61 -17.79 22.84
C SER A 119 -26.71 -16.35 23.32
N SER A 120 -27.87 -15.98 23.89
CA SER A 120 -28.07 -14.69 24.55
C SER A 120 -27.72 -14.77 26.04
N LEU A 121 -27.22 -13.67 26.61
CA LEU A 121 -26.92 -13.56 28.05
C LEU A 121 -28.17 -13.75 28.93
N ASN A 122 -29.35 -13.39 28.42
CA ASN A 122 -30.62 -13.50 29.13
C ASN A 122 -31.34 -14.84 28.85
N GLY A 123 -30.65 -15.82 28.27
CA GLY A 123 -31.25 -17.06 27.78
C GLY A 123 -31.83 -16.94 26.37
N GLY A 124 -32.02 -18.09 25.70
CA GLY A 124 -32.51 -18.15 24.32
C GLY A 124 -31.43 -17.82 23.26
N CYS A 125 -31.88 -17.57 22.03
CA CYS A 125 -31.01 -17.31 20.87
C CYS A 125 -31.12 -15.85 20.40
N ILE A 126 -29.99 -15.23 20.09
CA ILE A 126 -29.89 -13.91 19.43
C ILE A 126 -29.27 -14.06 18.04
N SER A 127 -29.66 -13.20 17.10
CA SER A 127 -29.07 -13.13 15.76
C SER A 127 -27.88 -12.17 15.77
N LEU A 128 -26.71 -12.63 15.36
CA LEU A 128 -25.47 -11.83 15.32
C LEU A 128 -24.91 -11.80 13.90
N SER A 129 -24.23 -10.69 13.57
CA SER A 129 -23.52 -10.51 12.31
C SER A 129 -22.13 -9.97 12.56
N GLY A 130 -21.13 -10.53 11.91
CA GLY A 130 -19.73 -10.09 11.98
C GLY A 130 -18.75 -11.23 11.72
N THR A 131 -17.53 -10.91 11.33
CA THR A 131 -16.43 -11.89 11.24
C THR A 131 -16.05 -12.41 12.63
N SER A 132 -16.31 -11.63 13.68
CA SER A 132 -16.30 -12.06 15.09
C SER A 132 -17.25 -13.22 15.39
N VAL A 133 -18.25 -13.48 14.53
CA VAL A 133 -19.17 -14.63 14.61
C VAL A 133 -18.69 -15.78 13.71
N ALA A 134 -18.09 -15.47 12.55
CA ALA A 134 -17.53 -16.47 11.65
C ALA A 134 -16.29 -17.18 12.25
N SER A 135 -15.40 -16.44 12.92
CA SER A 135 -14.19 -17.01 13.52
C SER A 135 -14.44 -18.10 14.58
N PRO A 136 -15.36 -17.94 15.57
CA PRO A 136 -15.65 -19.01 16.53
C PRO A 136 -16.35 -20.21 15.88
N VAL A 137 -17.10 -20.03 14.78
CA VAL A 137 -17.66 -21.16 14.00
C VAL A 137 -16.52 -22.00 13.42
N VAL A 138 -15.50 -21.38 12.85
CA VAL A 138 -14.30 -22.10 12.37
C VAL A 138 -13.54 -22.73 13.53
N ALA A 139 -13.36 -22.04 14.66
CA ALA A 139 -12.68 -22.60 15.82
C ALA A 139 -13.37 -23.87 16.36
N GLY A 140 -14.70 -23.86 16.45
CA GLY A 140 -15.50 -25.05 16.80
C GLY A 140 -15.39 -26.16 15.77
N ALA A 141 -15.40 -25.81 14.48
CA ALA A 141 -15.20 -26.78 13.40
C ALA A 141 -13.80 -27.42 13.44
N VAL A 142 -12.75 -26.64 13.71
CA VAL A 142 -11.39 -27.16 13.92
C VAL A 142 -11.39 -28.13 15.10
N ALA A 143 -11.97 -27.76 16.25
CA ALA A 143 -12.05 -28.67 17.39
C ALA A 143 -12.77 -29.99 17.05
N LEU A 144 -13.84 -29.94 16.26
CA LEU A 144 -14.56 -31.13 15.77
C LEU A 144 -13.71 -31.98 14.82
N ILE A 145 -13.02 -31.36 13.86
CA ILE A 145 -12.12 -32.06 12.93
C ILE A 145 -10.99 -32.76 13.69
N LEU A 146 -10.39 -32.08 14.66
CA LEU A 146 -9.30 -32.63 15.47
C LEU A 146 -9.78 -33.81 16.34
N SER A 147 -10.98 -33.73 16.93
CA SER A 147 -11.54 -34.81 17.74
C SER A 147 -11.88 -36.07 16.91
N GLY A 148 -12.21 -35.89 15.63
CA GLY A 148 -12.44 -36.99 14.68
C GLY A 148 -11.19 -37.75 14.25
N ALA A 149 -9.97 -37.25 14.53
CA ALA A 149 -8.72 -37.86 14.12
C ALA A 149 -7.72 -38.01 15.29
N PRO A 150 -8.06 -38.76 16.37
CA PRO A 150 -7.25 -38.85 17.58
C PRO A 150 -5.82 -39.36 17.33
N LYS A 151 -5.63 -40.24 16.33
CA LYS A 151 -4.31 -40.78 15.94
C LYS A 151 -3.39 -39.73 15.28
N LYS A 152 -3.93 -38.57 14.86
CA LYS A 152 -3.20 -37.51 14.19
C LYS A 152 -2.87 -36.33 15.11
N LEU A 153 -3.35 -36.33 16.36
CA LEU A 153 -3.21 -35.20 17.30
C LEU A 153 -1.76 -34.76 17.54
N SER A 154 -0.79 -35.69 17.52
CA SER A 154 0.64 -35.37 17.70
C SER A 154 1.24 -34.54 16.57
N LEU A 155 0.65 -34.61 15.37
CA LEU A 155 1.08 -33.91 14.16
C LEU A 155 0.52 -32.48 14.07
N ILE A 156 -0.55 -32.19 14.81
CA ILE A 156 -1.31 -30.94 14.68
C ILE A 156 -0.42 -29.73 14.98
N ASN A 157 -0.47 -28.78 14.06
CA ASN A 157 0.18 -27.48 14.12
C ASN A 157 -0.59 -26.50 13.23
N GLN A 158 -0.24 -25.22 13.31
CA GLN A 158 -0.93 -24.15 12.60
C GLN A 158 -0.94 -24.36 11.07
N ALA A 159 0.21 -24.68 10.47
CA ALA A 159 0.32 -24.88 9.03
C ALA A 159 -0.52 -26.07 8.55
N LEU A 160 -0.52 -27.19 9.28
CA LEU A 160 -1.35 -28.35 8.96
C LEU A 160 -2.83 -27.98 8.93
N VAL A 161 -3.32 -27.25 9.95
CA VAL A 161 -4.73 -26.84 9.99
C VAL A 161 -5.06 -25.91 8.82
N LYS A 162 -4.20 -24.93 8.52
CA LYS A 162 -4.39 -24.07 7.34
C LYS A 162 -4.45 -24.87 6.05
N GLN A 163 -3.59 -25.88 5.88
CA GLN A 163 -3.58 -26.74 4.71
C GLN A 163 -4.88 -27.52 4.51
N ILE A 164 -5.36 -28.23 5.52
CA ILE A 164 -6.57 -29.06 5.38
C ILE A 164 -7.85 -28.22 5.22
N LEU A 165 -7.86 -27.01 5.80
CA LEU A 165 -8.97 -26.07 5.63
C LEU A 165 -8.97 -25.47 4.23
N ALA A 166 -7.81 -25.04 3.74
CA ALA A 166 -7.65 -24.47 2.40
C ALA A 166 -7.91 -25.49 1.29
N GLU A 167 -7.32 -26.68 1.38
CA GLU A 167 -7.51 -27.75 0.39
C GLU A 167 -8.92 -28.34 0.42
N GLY A 168 -9.59 -28.31 1.58
CA GLY A 168 -10.95 -28.79 1.74
C GLY A 168 -12.03 -27.78 1.33
N ALA A 169 -11.69 -26.49 1.27
CA ALA A 169 -12.65 -25.40 1.06
C ALA A 169 -13.36 -25.48 -0.30
N VAL A 170 -14.60 -25.00 -0.32
CA VAL A 170 -15.42 -24.90 -1.53
C VAL A 170 -15.39 -23.47 -2.04
N LYS A 171 -14.79 -23.26 -3.22
CA LYS A 171 -14.77 -21.94 -3.86
C LYS A 171 -16.20 -21.45 -4.13
N LEU A 172 -16.48 -20.23 -3.70
CA LEU A 172 -17.69 -19.48 -3.99
C LEU A 172 -17.64 -18.93 -5.42
N GLN A 173 -18.81 -18.85 -6.05
CA GLN A 173 -18.95 -18.23 -7.36
C GLN A 173 -18.83 -16.71 -7.24
N HIS A 174 -18.34 -16.05 -8.29
CA HIS A 174 -18.24 -14.58 -8.40
C HIS A 174 -17.37 -13.85 -7.36
N ASN A 175 -16.65 -14.55 -6.49
CA ASN A 175 -15.67 -13.95 -5.57
C ASN A 175 -14.23 -14.28 -5.99
N ASN A 176 -13.33 -13.32 -5.81
CA ASN A 176 -11.90 -13.54 -6.02
C ASN A 176 -11.19 -13.98 -4.73
N ILE A 177 -9.95 -14.45 -4.87
CA ILE A 177 -9.14 -15.02 -3.80
C ILE A 177 -8.90 -14.06 -2.62
N PHE A 178 -8.91 -12.74 -2.85
CA PHE A 178 -8.78 -11.73 -1.79
C PHE A 178 -10.10 -11.38 -1.09
N GLU A 179 -11.22 -11.99 -1.48
CA GLU A 179 -12.50 -11.86 -0.78
C GLU A 179 -12.87 -13.12 -0.01
N GLN A 180 -12.63 -14.29 -0.62
CA GLN A 180 -13.05 -15.57 -0.07
C GLN A 180 -11.90 -16.45 0.43
N GLY A 181 -10.64 -16.05 0.22
CA GLY A 181 -9.50 -16.94 0.44
C GLY A 181 -9.61 -18.17 -0.45
N HIS A 182 -9.40 -19.35 0.14
CA HIS A 182 -9.56 -20.64 -0.53
C HIS A 182 -11.02 -21.08 -0.67
N GLY A 183 -11.96 -20.34 -0.08
CA GLY A 183 -13.40 -20.59 -0.17
C GLY A 183 -14.06 -20.90 1.16
N LYS A 184 -15.30 -21.39 1.06
CA LYS A 184 -16.16 -21.73 2.20
C LYS A 184 -15.66 -23.00 2.91
N LEU A 185 -15.63 -22.95 4.24
CA LEU A 185 -15.31 -24.10 5.10
C LEU A 185 -16.12 -25.36 4.71
N ASN A 186 -15.43 -26.49 4.59
CA ASN A 186 -16.04 -27.81 4.44
C ASN A 186 -15.46 -28.81 5.46
N ILE A 187 -16.20 -29.02 6.54
CA ILE A 187 -15.77 -29.85 7.68
C ILE A 187 -15.47 -31.28 7.26
N SER A 188 -16.35 -31.87 6.44
CA SER A 188 -16.22 -33.27 6.03
C SER A 188 -14.97 -33.49 5.18
N LYS A 189 -14.72 -32.60 4.20
CA LYS A 189 -13.53 -32.71 3.35
C LYS A 189 -12.23 -32.46 4.14
N SER A 190 -12.23 -31.48 5.05
CA SER A 190 -11.06 -31.23 5.90
C SER A 190 -10.75 -32.39 6.85
N LEU A 191 -11.77 -33.08 7.38
CA LEU A 191 -11.58 -34.28 8.20
C LEU A 191 -11.02 -35.45 7.37
N GLU A 192 -11.55 -35.68 6.18
CA GLU A 192 -11.03 -36.70 5.26
C GLU A 192 -9.54 -36.47 4.97
N LEU A 193 -9.17 -35.22 4.64
CA LEU A 193 -7.79 -34.82 4.42
C LEU A 193 -6.92 -35.07 5.66
N LEU A 194 -7.41 -34.74 6.86
CA LEU A 194 -6.68 -34.98 8.11
C LEU A 194 -6.42 -36.47 8.37
N LEU A 195 -7.41 -37.34 8.11
CA LEU A 195 -7.29 -38.78 8.32
C LEU A 195 -6.21 -39.39 7.42
N SER A 196 -6.10 -38.95 6.17
CA SER A 196 -5.04 -39.37 5.23
C SER A 196 -3.79 -38.50 5.28
N TYR A 197 -3.71 -37.51 6.18
CA TYR A 197 -2.70 -36.47 6.11
C TYR A 197 -1.28 -36.99 6.39
N GLU A 198 -0.34 -36.56 5.54
CA GLU A 198 1.09 -36.66 5.75
C GLU A 198 1.72 -35.27 5.77
N PRO A 199 2.61 -34.95 6.73
CA PRO A 199 3.25 -33.65 6.82
C PRO A 199 3.92 -33.24 5.51
N LYS A 200 3.51 -32.09 4.98
CA LYS A 200 3.97 -31.57 3.69
C LYS A 200 4.16 -30.05 3.69
N ILE A 201 4.91 -29.59 2.71
CA ILE A 201 5.01 -28.17 2.37
C ILE A 201 3.95 -27.86 1.30
N THR A 202 3.22 -26.77 1.47
CA THR A 202 2.26 -26.25 0.48
C THR A 202 2.40 -24.74 0.36
N LEU A 203 1.74 -24.16 -0.64
CA LEU A 203 1.83 -22.76 -1.00
C LEU A 203 0.43 -22.16 -1.01
N SER A 204 0.31 -20.91 -0.56
CA SER A 204 -0.90 -20.10 -0.62
C SER A 204 -0.58 -18.76 -1.31
N PRO A 205 -1.03 -18.52 -2.55
CA PRO A 205 -1.89 -19.42 -3.34
C PRO A 205 -1.11 -20.66 -3.80
N PRO A 206 -1.79 -21.74 -4.21
CA PRO A 206 -1.11 -22.95 -4.72
C PRO A 206 -0.58 -22.80 -6.16
N TYR A 207 -1.10 -21.84 -6.92
CA TYR A 207 -0.72 -21.52 -8.29
C TYR A 207 -1.08 -20.06 -8.61
N ILE A 208 -0.65 -19.57 -9.77
CA ILE A 208 -1.11 -18.30 -10.34
C ILE A 208 -1.58 -18.51 -11.77
N ASP A 209 -2.80 -18.05 -12.08
CA ASP A 209 -3.33 -18.04 -13.44
C ASP A 209 -4.01 -16.68 -13.72
N TYR A 210 -3.38 -15.88 -14.57
CA TYR A 210 -3.87 -14.56 -15.01
C TYR A 210 -5.12 -14.65 -15.89
N SER A 211 -5.58 -15.84 -16.28
CA SER A 211 -6.83 -16.03 -17.02
C SER A 211 -8.05 -16.29 -16.13
N GLU A 212 -7.86 -16.52 -14.83
CA GLU A 212 -8.96 -16.80 -13.90
C GLU A 212 -9.40 -15.52 -13.16
N SER A 213 -10.70 -15.19 -13.19
CA SER A 213 -11.25 -14.09 -12.39
C SER A 213 -11.03 -14.28 -10.89
N TYR A 214 -10.87 -15.53 -10.45
CA TYR A 214 -10.49 -15.89 -9.09
C TYR A 214 -9.17 -15.25 -8.65
N MET A 215 -8.23 -15.01 -9.57
CA MET A 215 -6.91 -14.43 -9.31
C MET A 215 -6.86 -12.90 -9.51
N TRP A 216 -7.98 -12.19 -9.45
CA TRP A 216 -7.97 -10.72 -9.41
C TRP A 216 -7.07 -10.23 -8.25
N PRO A 217 -6.25 -9.17 -8.42
CA PRO A 217 -6.15 -8.27 -9.56
C PRO A 217 -5.23 -8.75 -10.69
N TYR A 218 -4.53 -9.86 -10.53
CA TYR A 218 -3.60 -10.34 -11.56
C TYR A 218 -4.31 -10.64 -12.89
N SER A 219 -5.55 -11.09 -12.84
CA SER A 219 -6.32 -11.41 -14.06
C SER A 219 -7.01 -10.22 -14.75
N SER A 220 -7.02 -9.02 -14.16
CA SER A 220 -7.71 -7.86 -14.79
C SER A 220 -6.91 -7.16 -15.89
N GLN A 221 -5.62 -7.49 -16.03
CA GLN A 221 -4.76 -6.95 -17.07
C GLN A 221 -3.72 -7.98 -17.52
N PRO A 222 -3.54 -8.21 -18.83
CA PRO A 222 -2.40 -8.99 -19.31
C PRO A 222 -1.10 -8.20 -19.15
N LEU A 223 -0.01 -8.90 -18.85
CA LEU A 223 1.31 -8.27 -18.79
C LEU A 223 1.80 -7.92 -20.20
N HIS A 224 2.65 -6.90 -20.29
CA HIS A 224 3.31 -6.53 -21.53
C HIS A 224 4.80 -6.28 -21.28
N CYS A 225 5.60 -6.34 -22.33
CA CYS A 225 7.00 -5.96 -22.22
C CYS A 225 7.14 -4.51 -21.77
N VAL A 226 8.29 -4.15 -21.17
CA VAL A 226 8.61 -2.82 -20.59
C VAL A 226 7.72 -2.32 -19.45
N GLY A 227 6.64 -3.04 -19.11
CA GLY A 227 5.81 -2.71 -17.95
C GLY A 227 6.53 -3.02 -16.64
N MET A 228 6.04 -2.42 -15.56
CA MET A 228 6.55 -2.76 -14.22
C MET A 228 6.24 -4.22 -13.86
N PRO A 229 7.12 -4.89 -13.08
CA PRO A 229 6.88 -6.26 -12.65
C PRO A 229 5.58 -6.38 -11.85
N SER A 230 4.78 -7.38 -12.16
CA SER A 230 3.66 -7.79 -11.31
C SER A 230 4.21 -8.62 -10.14
N ILE A 231 3.81 -8.29 -8.91
CA ILE A 231 4.33 -8.93 -7.69
C ILE A 231 3.25 -9.80 -7.07
N VAL A 232 3.57 -11.08 -6.86
CA VAL A 232 2.72 -12.04 -6.17
C VAL A 232 3.40 -12.51 -4.89
N ASN A 233 2.79 -12.25 -3.74
CA ASN A 233 3.25 -12.82 -2.48
C ASN A 233 2.62 -14.19 -2.22
N VAL A 234 3.48 -15.16 -1.97
CA VAL A 234 3.14 -16.56 -1.71
C VAL A 234 3.55 -16.89 -0.29
N THR A 235 2.57 -17.30 0.53
CA THR A 235 2.83 -17.84 1.86
C THR A 235 3.20 -19.32 1.74
N ILE A 236 4.33 -19.70 2.32
CA ILE A 236 4.80 -21.09 2.36
C ILE A 236 4.36 -21.69 3.69
N TRP A 237 3.58 -22.78 3.67
CA TRP A 237 3.14 -23.48 4.87
C TRP A 237 3.98 -24.74 5.09
N ASN A 238 4.68 -24.80 6.22
CA ASN A 238 5.51 -25.92 6.64
C ASN A 238 4.84 -26.67 7.79
N ALA A 239 4.13 -27.76 7.50
CA ALA A 239 3.48 -28.56 8.52
C ALA A 239 4.38 -29.63 9.16
N ILE A 240 5.68 -29.64 8.82
CA ILE A 240 6.62 -30.73 9.15
C ILE A 240 7.38 -30.42 10.44
N SER A 241 7.86 -29.18 10.58
CA SER A 241 8.65 -28.74 11.73
C SER A 241 8.45 -27.24 12.00
N VAL A 242 8.65 -26.84 13.26
CA VAL A 242 8.53 -25.43 13.72
C VAL A 242 9.53 -24.48 13.03
N THR A 243 10.54 -25.04 12.38
CA THR A 243 11.46 -24.27 11.56
C THR A 243 11.72 -25.01 10.26
N GLY A 244 11.85 -24.26 9.18
CA GLY A 244 12.32 -24.76 7.90
C GLY A 244 13.38 -23.81 7.34
N ARG A 245 14.18 -24.29 6.38
CA ARG A 245 15.19 -23.47 5.71
C ARG A 245 15.16 -23.66 4.20
N ILE A 246 15.17 -22.55 3.47
CA ILE A 246 15.40 -22.52 2.02
C ILE A 246 16.91 -22.34 1.83
N THR A 247 17.60 -23.41 1.43
CA THR A 247 19.07 -23.40 1.27
C THR A 247 19.48 -23.09 -0.17
N SER A 248 18.72 -23.55 -1.15
CA SER A 248 18.89 -23.22 -2.56
C SER A 248 17.91 -22.13 -2.98
N LYS A 249 18.37 -21.14 -3.74
CA LYS A 249 17.51 -20.13 -4.36
C LYS A 249 16.39 -20.83 -5.15
N PRO A 250 15.11 -20.45 -4.97
CA PRO A 250 14.02 -20.95 -5.79
C PRO A 250 14.32 -20.72 -7.29
N GLU A 251 14.00 -21.72 -8.12
CA GLU A 251 14.42 -21.76 -9.52
C GLU A 251 13.20 -21.63 -10.43
N TRP A 252 13.21 -20.65 -11.34
CA TRP A 252 12.22 -20.54 -12.41
C TRP A 252 12.49 -21.57 -13.50
N GLN A 253 11.49 -22.37 -13.83
CA GLN A 253 11.52 -23.42 -14.85
C GLN A 253 10.51 -23.05 -15.95
N PRO A 254 10.94 -22.34 -17.02
CA PRO A 254 10.05 -21.97 -18.10
C PRO A 254 9.61 -23.21 -18.90
N ASN A 255 8.33 -23.28 -19.27
CA ASN A 255 7.85 -24.28 -20.21
C ASN A 255 8.04 -23.76 -21.64
N LEU A 256 9.06 -24.27 -22.33
CA LEU A 256 9.43 -23.81 -23.68
C LEU A 256 8.33 -24.08 -24.73
N ASP A 257 7.58 -25.17 -24.59
CA ASP A 257 6.46 -25.49 -25.49
C ASP A 257 5.26 -24.56 -25.27
N LYS A 258 5.25 -23.83 -24.16
CA LYS A 258 4.21 -22.89 -23.76
C LYS A 258 4.75 -21.47 -23.54
N ASN A 259 5.79 -21.09 -24.29
CA ASN A 259 6.34 -19.73 -24.32
C ASN A 259 6.79 -19.18 -22.96
N GLY A 260 7.13 -20.05 -22.00
CA GLY A 260 7.57 -19.66 -20.65
C GLY A 260 8.86 -18.83 -20.65
N ASP A 261 9.67 -18.94 -21.69
CA ASP A 261 10.88 -18.16 -21.93
C ASP A 261 10.61 -16.69 -22.31
N LEU A 262 9.34 -16.33 -22.57
CA LEU A 262 8.92 -14.93 -22.71
C LEU A 262 8.81 -14.21 -21.37
N LEU A 263 8.78 -14.93 -20.25
CA LEU A 263 8.69 -14.39 -18.90
C LEU A 263 10.07 -14.24 -18.27
N LEU A 264 10.28 -13.11 -17.58
CA LEU A 264 11.36 -12.91 -16.62
C LEU A 264 10.76 -13.04 -15.22
N VAL A 265 11.24 -14.01 -14.46
CA VAL A 265 10.72 -14.30 -13.11
C VAL A 265 11.85 -14.15 -12.10
N GLU A 266 11.70 -13.17 -11.22
CA GLU A 266 12.59 -12.94 -10.08
C GLU A 266 11.89 -13.30 -8.78
N ILE A 267 12.67 -13.79 -7.82
CA ILE A 267 12.14 -14.40 -6.62
C ILE A 267 12.91 -13.89 -5.41
N LEU A 268 12.20 -13.19 -4.53
CA LEU A 268 12.63 -12.89 -3.17
C LEU A 268 11.96 -13.88 -2.22
N TYR A 269 12.62 -14.27 -1.13
CA TYR A 269 12.10 -15.30 -0.23
C TYR A 269 12.69 -15.20 1.16
N SER A 270 11.96 -15.72 2.16
CA SER A 270 12.49 -15.88 3.51
C SER A 270 13.44 -17.07 3.60
N GLN A 271 14.67 -16.85 4.06
CA GLN A 271 15.63 -17.96 4.18
C GLN A 271 15.20 -18.97 5.27
N ILE A 272 14.52 -18.47 6.30
CA ILE A 272 14.00 -19.24 7.42
C ILE A 272 12.46 -19.20 7.35
N LEU A 273 11.85 -20.35 7.60
CA LEU A 273 10.42 -20.49 7.86
C LEU A 273 10.26 -20.62 9.37
N TRP A 274 9.51 -19.73 10.00
CA TRP A 274 9.25 -19.75 11.44
C TRP A 274 7.96 -18.99 11.76
N PRO A 275 7.13 -19.47 12.70
CA PRO A 275 7.20 -20.81 13.33
C PRO A 275 6.60 -21.92 12.46
N TRP A 276 5.69 -21.66 11.55
CA TRP A 276 5.23 -22.70 10.61
C TRP A 276 5.08 -22.16 9.20
N THR A 277 5.41 -20.90 8.99
CA THR A 277 5.30 -20.24 7.70
C THR A 277 6.59 -19.58 7.26
N GLY A 278 6.71 -19.36 5.96
CA GLY A 278 7.63 -18.39 5.37
C GLY A 278 6.97 -17.75 4.17
N TRP A 279 7.75 -17.04 3.37
CA TRP A 279 7.20 -16.32 2.23
C TRP A 279 8.13 -16.35 1.02
N MET A 280 7.52 -16.16 -0.14
CA MET A 280 8.18 -15.93 -1.41
C MET A 280 7.44 -14.81 -2.15
N ALA A 281 8.14 -13.77 -2.57
CA ALA A 281 7.62 -12.73 -3.45
C ALA A 281 8.12 -12.98 -4.87
N VAL A 282 7.18 -13.24 -5.79
CA VAL A 282 7.45 -13.55 -7.18
C VAL A 282 7.20 -12.30 -8.01
N LYS A 283 8.25 -11.74 -8.61
CA LYS A 283 8.18 -10.63 -9.55
C LYS A 283 8.15 -11.19 -10.97
N ILE A 284 7.12 -10.86 -11.73
CA ILE A 284 6.88 -11.38 -13.07
C ILE A 284 6.87 -10.21 -14.07
N SER A 285 7.78 -10.28 -15.04
CA SER A 285 7.90 -9.32 -16.14
C SER A 285 7.90 -10.05 -17.48
N VAL A 286 7.69 -9.31 -18.57
CA VAL A 286 7.75 -9.84 -19.93
C VAL A 286 9.04 -9.38 -20.60
N THR A 287 9.78 -10.32 -21.18
CA THR A 287 11.01 -10.05 -21.93
C THR A 287 10.74 -9.23 -23.19
N ASN A 288 11.76 -8.61 -23.78
CA ASN A 288 11.63 -7.85 -25.03
C ASN A 288 11.09 -8.68 -26.21
N ARG A 289 11.30 -10.01 -26.21
CA ARG A 289 10.73 -10.90 -27.24
C ARG A 289 9.20 -10.99 -27.16
N GLY A 290 8.64 -10.81 -25.97
CA GLY A 290 7.20 -10.79 -25.74
C GLY A 290 6.50 -9.51 -26.19
N CYS A 291 7.22 -8.48 -26.65
CA CYS A 291 6.61 -7.21 -27.07
C CYS A 291 5.60 -7.34 -28.22
N TYR A 292 5.72 -8.37 -29.05
CA TYR A 292 4.85 -8.60 -30.21
C TYR A 292 3.99 -9.86 -30.06
N TYR A 293 4.04 -10.50 -28.89
CA TYR A 293 3.32 -11.73 -28.61
C TYR A 293 1.98 -11.44 -27.94
N GLU A 294 0.96 -12.20 -28.33
CA GLU A 294 -0.34 -12.22 -27.67
C GLU A 294 -0.68 -13.67 -27.34
N GLY A 295 -0.96 -13.96 -26.07
CA GLY A 295 -1.31 -15.30 -25.64
C GLY A 295 -0.88 -15.60 -24.22
N ASN A 296 -0.84 -16.89 -23.87
CA ASN A 296 -0.39 -17.32 -22.55
C ASN A 296 1.09 -17.73 -22.57
N ALA A 297 1.77 -17.50 -21.45
CA ALA A 297 3.08 -18.04 -21.16
C ALA A 297 3.03 -18.81 -19.83
N GLU A 298 3.65 -19.99 -19.79
CA GLU A 298 3.57 -20.89 -18.64
C GLU A 298 4.95 -21.39 -18.16
N GLY A 299 5.02 -21.74 -16.89
CA GLY A 299 6.15 -22.43 -16.29
C GLY A 299 5.91 -22.72 -14.81
N SER A 300 6.94 -23.08 -14.08
CA SER A 300 6.83 -23.29 -12.63
C SER A 300 8.06 -22.83 -11.87
N ILE A 301 7.87 -22.44 -10.61
CA ILE A 301 8.98 -22.24 -9.68
C ILE A 301 9.20 -23.51 -8.89
N LYS A 302 10.43 -24.00 -8.89
CA LYS A 302 10.88 -25.11 -8.04
C LYS A 302 11.45 -24.55 -6.74
N LEU A 303 10.79 -24.88 -5.65
CA LEU A 303 11.20 -24.54 -4.29
C LEU A 303 11.70 -25.79 -3.56
N VAL A 304 12.83 -25.66 -2.86
CA VAL A 304 13.36 -26.74 -2.00
C VAL A 304 13.44 -26.25 -0.56
N VAL A 305 12.69 -26.89 0.32
CA VAL A 305 12.67 -26.59 1.76
C VAL A 305 13.28 -27.77 2.52
N TYR A 306 14.18 -27.44 3.44
CA TYR A 306 14.77 -28.39 4.37
C TYR A 306 14.11 -28.22 5.73
N SER A 307 13.54 -29.30 6.24
CA SER A 307 12.87 -29.36 7.53
C SER A 307 13.51 -30.45 8.38
N SER A 308 13.70 -30.21 9.67
CA SER A 308 14.35 -31.15 10.58
C SER A 308 13.36 -31.67 11.62
N THR A 309 13.28 -32.99 11.75
CA THR A 309 12.45 -33.66 12.76
C THR A 309 13.34 -34.58 13.58
N GLN A 310 13.66 -34.18 14.82
CA GLN A 310 14.33 -34.90 15.94
C GLN A 310 15.49 -35.89 15.66
N ASN A 311 15.87 -36.21 14.42
CA ASN A 311 17.03 -36.97 13.96
C ASN A 311 17.17 -37.06 12.41
N ASN A 312 16.16 -36.69 11.62
CA ASN A 312 16.22 -36.73 10.15
C ASN A 312 16.01 -35.35 9.52
N HIS A 313 16.82 -35.06 8.50
CA HIS A 313 16.68 -33.88 7.65
C HIS A 313 15.92 -34.29 6.40
N HIS A 314 14.71 -33.77 6.24
CA HIS A 314 13.88 -34.05 5.09
C HIS A 314 13.98 -32.90 4.09
N ARG A 315 14.33 -33.25 2.85
CA ARG A 315 14.36 -32.34 1.71
C ARG A 315 13.02 -32.44 0.99
N HIS A 316 12.25 -31.38 1.00
CA HIS A 316 10.96 -31.30 0.30
C HIS A 316 11.10 -30.40 -0.92
N THR A 317 10.65 -30.89 -2.06
CA THR A 317 10.58 -30.09 -3.30
C THR A 317 9.13 -29.81 -3.62
N VAL A 318 8.80 -28.54 -3.83
CA VAL A 318 7.46 -28.08 -4.21
C VAL A 318 7.55 -27.33 -5.53
N GLN A 319 6.55 -27.52 -6.39
CA GLN A 319 6.41 -26.80 -7.65
C GLN A 319 5.28 -25.78 -7.50
N PHE A 320 5.51 -24.56 -7.98
CA PHE A 320 4.53 -23.48 -8.01
C PHE A 320 4.22 -23.11 -9.46
N PRO A 321 3.09 -23.57 -10.02
CA PRO A 321 2.73 -23.29 -11.41
C PRO A 321 2.35 -21.82 -11.61
N ILE A 322 2.82 -21.25 -12.72
CA ILE A 322 2.53 -19.88 -13.14
C ILE A 322 2.04 -19.90 -14.58
N LYS A 323 0.89 -19.27 -14.82
CA LYS A 323 0.34 -19.00 -16.15
C LYS A 323 -0.01 -17.52 -16.26
N VAL A 324 0.62 -16.85 -17.19
CA VAL A 324 0.54 -15.39 -17.38
C VAL A 324 -0.06 -15.10 -18.75
N LYS A 325 -1.01 -14.18 -18.80
CA LYS A 325 -1.53 -13.65 -20.05
C LYS A 325 -0.65 -12.49 -20.50
N ILE A 326 -0.10 -12.58 -21.70
CA ILE A 326 0.74 -11.56 -22.33
C ILE A 326 -0.06 -10.86 -23.43
N ALA A 327 0.06 -9.53 -23.50
CA ALA A 327 -0.42 -8.72 -24.60
C ALA A 327 0.75 -8.05 -25.33
N PRO A 328 0.59 -7.74 -26.63
CA PRO A 328 1.53 -6.90 -27.35
C PRO A 328 1.72 -5.56 -26.64
N LYS A 329 2.90 -4.96 -26.80
CA LYS A 329 3.26 -3.67 -26.17
C LYS A 329 2.17 -2.63 -26.44
N PRO A 330 1.42 -2.18 -25.42
CA PRO A 330 0.37 -1.20 -25.63
C PRO A 330 0.96 0.14 -26.11
N PRO A 331 0.21 0.93 -26.88
CA PRO A 331 0.64 2.27 -27.25
C PRO A 331 0.98 3.11 -26.01
N ARG A 332 1.99 3.98 -26.11
CA ARG A 332 2.42 4.86 -25.00
C ARG A 332 1.26 5.63 -24.36
N HIS A 333 0.34 6.18 -25.17
CA HIS A 333 -0.82 6.95 -24.70
C HIS A 333 -1.91 6.08 -24.02
N LYS A 334 -1.69 4.78 -23.88
CA LYS A 334 -2.53 3.86 -23.10
C LYS A 334 -1.82 3.33 -21.85
N ARG A 335 -0.56 3.68 -21.59
CA ARG A 335 0.20 3.19 -20.44
C ARG A 335 0.30 4.26 -19.36
N ILE A 336 -0.21 3.92 -18.18
CA ILE A 336 -0.24 4.73 -16.97
C ILE A 336 0.72 4.10 -15.96
N LEU A 337 1.52 4.92 -15.31
CA LEU A 337 2.34 4.51 -14.18
C LEU A 337 1.71 5.08 -12.90
N TRP A 338 1.34 4.23 -11.96
CA TRP A 338 0.89 4.60 -10.62
C TRP A 338 2.08 4.66 -9.68
N ASP A 339 2.30 5.80 -9.04
CA ASP A 339 3.32 5.94 -8.00
C ASP A 339 2.84 5.31 -6.69
N GLN A 340 3.39 4.14 -6.34
CA GLN A 340 3.14 3.52 -5.04
C GLN A 340 4.27 3.80 -4.04
N TYR A 341 5.47 4.08 -4.55
CA TYR A 341 6.68 4.17 -3.73
C TYR A 341 6.59 5.32 -2.73
N HIS A 342 5.88 6.39 -3.08
CA HIS A 342 5.72 7.57 -2.22
C HIS A 342 4.50 7.53 -1.30
N ASN A 343 3.81 6.39 -1.23
CA ASN A 343 2.86 6.15 -0.15
C ASN A 343 3.56 5.57 1.10
N ILE A 344 3.05 5.90 2.27
CA ILE A 344 3.54 5.37 3.54
C ILE A 344 2.77 4.11 3.92
N GLN A 345 3.51 3.07 4.31
CA GLN A 345 2.88 1.90 4.93
C GLN A 345 2.20 2.34 6.22
N TYR A 346 1.02 1.81 6.57
CA TYR A 346 0.37 2.08 7.86
C TYR A 346 0.44 0.86 8.79
N PRO A 347 0.49 0.99 10.15
CA PRO A 347 0.59 2.21 10.96
C PRO A 347 1.97 2.39 11.64
N PRO A 348 2.94 3.06 11.00
CA PRO A 348 4.25 3.34 11.57
C PRO A 348 4.25 4.64 12.39
N GLY A 349 3.19 5.45 12.27
CA GLY A 349 3.00 6.76 12.90
C GLY A 349 1.55 7.24 12.77
N TYR A 350 1.27 8.46 13.25
CA TYR A 350 -0.05 9.07 13.08
C TYR A 350 -0.08 9.82 11.75
N ILE A 351 -0.72 9.18 10.77
CA ILE A 351 -1.12 9.81 9.52
C ILE A 351 -2.65 10.01 9.59
N PRO A 352 -3.13 11.25 9.46
CA PRO A 352 -4.53 11.55 9.62
C PRO A 352 -5.33 11.18 8.35
N ARG A 353 -6.65 11.03 8.49
CA ARG A 353 -7.56 10.89 7.35
C ARG A 353 -7.47 12.07 6.37
N ASP A 354 -7.74 11.79 5.11
CA ASP A 354 -7.84 12.76 4.02
C ASP A 354 -9.01 13.72 4.25
N SER A 355 -10.14 13.20 4.76
CA SER A 355 -11.33 13.99 5.06
C SER A 355 -11.38 14.42 6.53
N LEU A 356 -11.22 15.72 6.79
CA LEU A 356 -11.34 16.33 8.13
C LEU A 356 -12.76 16.31 8.70
N LYS A 357 -13.76 15.91 7.91
CA LYS A 357 -15.14 15.75 8.39
C LYS A 357 -15.33 14.51 9.24
N ILE A 358 -14.52 13.47 9.02
CA ILE A 358 -14.59 12.20 9.74
C ILE A 358 -13.89 12.38 11.08
N LYS A 359 -14.64 12.25 12.18
CA LYS A 359 -14.14 12.46 13.55
C LYS A 359 -14.06 11.20 14.40
N SER A 360 -14.61 10.09 13.92
CA SER A 360 -14.74 8.84 14.67
C SER A 360 -13.46 7.99 14.65
N ASP A 361 -12.65 8.11 13.61
CA ASP A 361 -11.39 7.39 13.43
C ASP A 361 -10.34 8.36 12.84
N PRO A 362 -9.32 8.75 13.62
CA PRO A 362 -8.36 9.75 13.18
C PRO A 362 -7.33 9.22 12.18
N LEU A 363 -7.09 7.91 12.10
CA LEU A 363 -5.99 7.33 11.33
C LEU A 363 -6.45 6.95 9.92
N ASP A 364 -5.66 7.32 8.90
CA ASP A 364 -5.70 6.55 7.66
C ASP A 364 -4.81 5.32 7.80
N TRP A 365 -5.37 4.15 7.53
CA TRP A 365 -4.68 2.88 7.66
C TRP A 365 -4.95 1.94 6.49
N ARG A 366 -5.64 2.43 5.45
CA ARG A 366 -6.15 1.57 4.36
C ARG A 366 -5.13 1.31 3.25
N GLY A 367 -3.93 1.91 3.37
CA GLY A 367 -2.76 1.56 2.58
C GLY A 367 -2.94 1.94 1.12
N ASP A 368 -2.99 3.24 0.85
CA ASP A 368 -3.23 3.88 -0.44
C ASP A 368 -2.58 3.12 -1.58
N HIS A 369 -3.41 2.42 -2.34
CA HIS A 369 -2.98 1.57 -3.44
C HIS A 369 -4.10 1.40 -4.46
N ILE A 370 -3.71 1.29 -5.74
CA ILE A 370 -4.63 1.24 -6.87
C ILE A 370 -5.61 0.06 -6.84
N HIS A 371 -5.34 -0.97 -6.02
CA HIS A 371 -6.22 -2.13 -5.81
C HIS A 371 -6.84 -2.21 -4.40
N THR A 372 -6.69 -1.19 -3.56
CA THR A 372 -7.32 -1.06 -2.24
C THR A 372 -8.43 -0.01 -2.30
N ASN A 373 -8.23 1.16 -1.70
CA ASN A 373 -9.17 2.28 -1.68
C ASN A 373 -9.31 2.98 -3.04
N PHE A 374 -8.32 2.86 -3.94
CA PHE A 374 -8.42 3.36 -5.33
C PHE A 374 -8.90 2.30 -6.35
N ARG A 375 -9.48 1.19 -5.88
CA ARG A 375 -9.96 0.10 -6.75
C ARG A 375 -10.98 0.55 -7.80
N ASP A 376 -11.88 1.47 -7.47
CA ASP A 376 -12.89 1.95 -8.44
C ASP A 376 -12.25 2.83 -9.53
N LEU A 377 -11.21 3.61 -9.18
CA LEU A 377 -10.36 4.31 -10.14
C LEU A 377 -9.68 3.33 -11.09
N TYR A 378 -9.10 2.24 -10.58
CA TYR A 378 -8.50 1.19 -11.41
C TYR A 378 -9.48 0.63 -12.42
N HIS A 379 -10.68 0.22 -11.98
CA HIS A 379 -11.70 -0.32 -12.88
C HIS A 379 -12.14 0.71 -13.93
N HIS A 380 -12.32 1.96 -13.53
CA HIS A 380 -12.67 3.05 -14.46
C HIS A 380 -11.60 3.26 -15.55
N LEU A 381 -10.31 3.22 -15.18
CA LEU A 381 -9.20 3.33 -16.11
C LEU A 381 -9.08 2.11 -17.02
N ARG A 382 -9.20 0.90 -16.47
CA ARG A 382 -9.20 -0.36 -17.24
C ARG A 382 -10.36 -0.42 -18.24
N ASN A 383 -11.55 0.03 -17.86
CA ASN A 383 -12.72 0.09 -18.74
C ASN A 383 -12.53 1.05 -19.93
N ARG A 384 -11.60 2.03 -19.83
CA ARG A 384 -11.17 2.88 -20.96
C ARG A 384 -9.98 2.34 -21.77
N GLY A 385 -9.54 1.13 -21.44
CA GLY A 385 -8.46 0.44 -22.13
C GLY A 385 -7.06 0.95 -21.77
N TYR A 386 -6.91 1.66 -20.65
CA TYR A 386 -5.58 2.02 -20.13
C TYR A 386 -4.95 0.84 -19.42
N TYR A 387 -3.65 0.63 -19.61
CA TYR A 387 -2.81 -0.29 -18.86
C TYR A 387 -2.19 0.47 -17.68
N ILE A 388 -2.33 -0.07 -16.47
CA ILE A 388 -1.84 0.56 -15.25
C ILE A 388 -0.75 -0.33 -14.66
N ASP A 389 0.44 0.23 -14.52
CA ASP A 389 1.59 -0.41 -13.89
C ASP A 389 1.86 0.26 -12.54
N VAL A 390 2.25 -0.53 -11.53
CA VAL A 390 2.48 -0.05 -10.16
C VAL A 390 3.98 0.13 -9.94
N LEU A 391 4.41 1.37 -9.67
CA LEU A 391 5.80 1.73 -9.40
C LEU A 391 6.09 1.63 -7.89
N GLY A 392 6.67 0.51 -7.47
CA GLY A 392 7.15 0.30 -6.09
C GLY A 392 8.63 0.67 -5.88
N ALA A 393 9.18 1.59 -6.69
CA ALA A 393 10.58 1.98 -6.66
C ALA A 393 10.74 3.48 -6.99
N PRO A 394 11.91 4.09 -6.70
CA PRO A 394 12.16 5.49 -7.02
C PRO A 394 11.99 5.83 -8.52
N TYR A 395 11.75 7.10 -8.84
CA TYR A 395 11.55 7.57 -10.23
C TYR A 395 12.77 7.36 -11.15
N THR A 396 13.95 7.16 -10.56
CA THR A 396 15.16 6.79 -11.31
C THR A 396 15.09 5.37 -11.90
N CYS A 397 14.13 4.55 -11.49
CA CYS A 397 13.99 3.14 -11.88
C CYS A 397 13.05 2.88 -13.05
N PHE A 398 12.42 3.91 -13.63
CA PHE A 398 11.60 3.74 -14.83
C PHE A 398 12.05 4.64 -15.98
N ASN A 399 11.72 4.17 -17.19
CA ASN A 399 11.93 4.93 -18.42
C ASN A 399 10.66 5.70 -18.79
N ALA A 400 10.68 7.02 -18.65
CA ALA A 400 9.55 7.90 -18.97
C ALA A 400 9.11 7.90 -20.43
N SER A 401 10.00 7.47 -21.35
CA SER A 401 9.62 7.30 -22.76
C SER A 401 8.59 6.18 -22.95
N GLU A 402 8.45 5.27 -21.99
CA GLU A 402 7.51 4.16 -22.06
C GLU A 402 6.11 4.49 -21.55
N TYR A 403 5.93 5.52 -20.73
CA TYR A 403 4.64 5.84 -20.14
C TYR A 403 4.05 7.12 -20.73
N GLY A 404 2.74 7.13 -20.90
CA GLY A 404 2.00 8.32 -21.33
C GLY A 404 1.82 9.30 -20.17
N SER A 405 1.50 8.79 -18.98
CA SER A 405 1.45 9.61 -17.77
C SER A 405 1.84 8.86 -16.50
N LEU A 406 2.45 9.58 -15.58
CA LEU A 406 2.67 9.22 -14.19
C LEU A 406 1.52 9.81 -13.35
N LEU A 407 0.89 8.98 -12.51
CA LEU A 407 -0.08 9.41 -11.50
C LEU A 407 0.62 9.48 -10.16
N ILE A 408 0.59 10.65 -9.53
CA ILE A 408 1.04 10.88 -8.16
C ILE A 408 -0.22 11.22 -7.37
N ILE A 409 -0.72 10.27 -6.59
CA ILE A 409 -1.99 10.41 -5.87
C ILE A 409 -1.72 10.19 -4.39
N ASP A 410 -2.12 11.18 -3.60
CA ASP A 410 -1.99 11.22 -2.15
C ASP A 410 -0.60 10.79 -1.63
N PRO A 411 0.49 11.51 -2.01
CA PRO A 411 1.82 11.14 -1.55
C PRO A 411 2.07 11.64 -0.12
N GLU A 412 2.35 10.73 0.82
CA GLU A 412 2.70 11.10 2.21
C GLU A 412 4.22 11.06 2.48
N GLU A 413 5.00 10.48 1.58
CA GLU A 413 6.46 10.36 1.66
C GLU A 413 7.21 11.56 1.05
N GLU A 414 8.49 11.70 1.44
CA GLU A 414 9.44 12.62 0.83
C GLU A 414 9.99 12.12 -0.52
N PHE A 415 10.55 13.00 -1.35
CA PHE A 415 11.19 12.63 -2.63
C PHE A 415 12.71 12.79 -2.56
N PHE A 416 13.48 11.89 -3.17
CA PHE A 416 14.94 12.07 -3.31
C PHE A 416 15.26 13.22 -4.29
N ASP A 417 16.40 13.89 -4.10
CA ASP A 417 16.78 15.01 -4.98
C ASP A 417 17.01 14.56 -6.43
N GLU A 418 17.52 13.34 -6.61
CA GLU A 418 17.67 12.71 -7.91
C GLU A 418 16.32 12.47 -8.60
N GLU A 419 15.25 12.21 -7.84
CA GLU A 419 13.90 12.03 -8.39
C GLU A 419 13.30 13.35 -8.85
N ILE A 420 13.51 14.42 -8.09
CA ILE A 420 13.08 15.78 -8.47
C ILE A 420 13.74 16.17 -9.80
N TYR A 421 15.06 15.97 -9.92
CA TYR A 421 15.78 16.24 -11.17
C TYR A 421 15.30 15.33 -12.31
N LYS A 422 15.12 14.03 -12.02
CA LYS A 422 14.68 13.03 -13.00
C LYS A 422 13.28 13.35 -13.54
N LEU A 423 12.33 13.69 -12.67
CA LEU A 423 10.97 14.04 -13.09
C LEU A 423 10.97 15.30 -13.94
N GLN A 424 11.70 16.34 -13.53
CA GLN A 424 11.82 17.56 -14.35
C GLN A 424 12.37 17.21 -15.74
N LYS A 425 13.45 16.44 -15.81
CA LYS A 425 14.02 15.98 -17.08
C LYS A 425 13.01 15.18 -17.91
N ASP A 426 12.26 14.27 -17.29
CA ASP A 426 11.29 13.41 -17.97
C ASP A 426 10.13 14.17 -18.60
N VAL A 427 9.63 15.19 -17.90
CA VAL A 427 8.54 16.02 -18.42
C VAL A 427 9.05 16.93 -19.54
N PHE A 428 10.17 17.64 -19.34
CA PHE A 428 10.69 18.60 -20.33
C PHE A 428 11.32 17.93 -21.56
N ASP A 429 12.09 16.86 -21.36
CA ASP A 429 12.93 16.29 -22.42
C ASP A 429 12.31 15.03 -23.06
N TYR A 430 11.48 14.27 -22.32
CA TYR A 430 10.84 13.03 -22.79
C TYR A 430 9.31 13.12 -22.95
N GLY A 431 8.71 14.29 -22.67
CA GLY A 431 7.28 14.52 -22.87
C GLY A 431 6.40 13.64 -21.98
N LEU A 432 6.84 13.33 -20.76
CA LEU A 432 6.03 12.63 -19.77
C LEU A 432 4.86 13.52 -19.34
N GLY A 433 3.65 12.96 -19.33
CA GLY A 433 2.51 13.56 -18.66
C GLY A 433 2.54 13.28 -17.15
N VAL A 434 2.18 14.25 -16.31
CA VAL A 434 2.08 14.04 -14.86
C VAL A 434 0.71 14.49 -14.41
N VAL A 435 0.01 13.63 -13.69
CA VAL A 435 -1.29 13.92 -13.09
C VAL A 435 -1.15 13.79 -11.58
N ILE A 436 -1.57 14.82 -10.87
CA ILE A 436 -1.35 14.95 -9.43
C ILE A 436 -2.68 15.19 -8.74
N PHE A 437 -2.96 14.33 -7.76
CA PHE A 437 -4.01 14.53 -6.77
C PHE A 437 -3.30 14.51 -5.40
N ALA A 438 -3.50 15.54 -4.61
CA ALA A 438 -2.96 15.63 -3.26
C ALA A 438 -4.11 15.74 -2.26
N ASP A 439 -3.79 16.04 -1.00
CA ASP A 439 -4.78 16.28 0.05
C ASP A 439 -4.37 17.49 0.90
N TRP A 440 -5.08 17.72 2.01
CA TRP A 440 -4.77 18.84 2.88
C TRP A 440 -3.40 18.72 3.55
N TYR A 441 -2.82 19.90 3.84
CA TYR A 441 -1.71 20.03 4.77
C TYR A 441 -1.82 21.37 5.49
N ASN A 442 -1.92 21.34 6.82
CA ASN A 442 -1.85 22.56 7.62
C ASN A 442 -1.32 22.25 9.01
N THR A 443 -0.15 22.81 9.33
CA THR A 443 0.55 22.51 10.59
C THR A 443 -0.25 22.91 11.85
N THR A 444 -1.13 23.90 11.76
CA THR A 444 -1.97 24.32 12.89
C THR A 444 -3.16 23.38 13.08
N VAL A 445 -3.78 22.93 11.97
CA VAL A 445 -4.82 21.88 11.99
C VAL A 445 -4.25 20.58 12.54
N MET A 446 -3.09 20.13 12.05
CA MET A 446 -2.41 18.93 12.52
C MET A 446 -2.19 18.96 14.05
N LYS A 447 -1.66 20.07 14.59
CA LYS A 447 -1.48 20.23 16.05
C LYS A 447 -2.78 20.16 16.83
N LYS A 448 -3.90 20.62 16.27
CA LYS A 448 -5.22 20.52 16.91
C LYS A 448 -5.81 19.11 16.87
N MET A 449 -5.41 18.30 15.91
CA MET A 449 -5.80 16.90 15.78
C MET A 449 -4.97 15.97 16.67
N GLN A 450 -4.04 16.51 17.45
CA GLN A 450 -3.27 15.71 18.39
C GLN A 450 -4.21 15.07 19.43
N PHE A 451 -3.91 13.82 19.78
CA PHE A 451 -4.61 13.13 20.85
C PHE A 451 -3.59 12.52 21.81
N PHE A 452 -3.99 12.39 23.07
CA PHE A 452 -3.19 11.68 24.06
C PHE A 452 -3.52 10.20 23.96
N ASP A 453 -2.55 9.39 23.58
CA ASP A 453 -2.70 7.95 23.59
C ASP A 453 -2.45 7.44 25.01
N GLU A 454 -3.52 6.97 25.66
CA GLU A 454 -3.45 6.41 26.99
C GLU A 454 -2.59 5.13 27.05
N ASN A 455 -2.40 4.43 25.92
CA ASN A 455 -1.61 3.20 25.85
C ASN A 455 -0.11 3.49 25.91
N THR A 456 0.41 4.36 25.02
CA THR A 456 1.83 4.74 25.03
C THR A 456 2.14 5.82 26.06
N ARG A 457 1.12 6.47 26.63
CA ARG A 457 1.24 7.67 27.48
C ARG A 457 1.97 8.81 26.77
N GLU A 458 1.83 8.89 25.45
CA GLU A 458 2.41 9.94 24.63
C GLU A 458 1.32 10.75 23.94
N TRP A 459 1.62 12.03 23.68
CA TRP A 459 0.86 12.81 22.71
C TRP A 459 1.24 12.37 21.31
N TRP A 460 0.25 11.94 20.54
CA TRP A 460 0.39 11.67 19.12
C TRP A 460 0.00 12.92 18.35
N ILE A 461 0.92 13.40 17.53
CA ILE A 461 0.73 14.54 16.62
C ILE A 461 0.87 13.97 15.21
N PRO A 462 0.02 14.37 14.25
CA PRO A 462 0.18 13.98 12.87
C PRO A 462 1.59 14.29 12.35
N ASP A 463 2.19 13.31 11.69
CA ASP A 463 3.55 13.47 11.16
C ASP A 463 3.55 14.21 9.81
N THR A 464 2.43 14.12 9.08
CA THR A 464 2.09 14.89 7.87
C THR A 464 0.56 15.16 7.83
N GLY A 465 0.09 15.94 6.85
CA GLY A 465 -1.35 16.13 6.59
C GLY A 465 -1.98 14.89 5.97
N GLY A 466 -3.06 15.04 5.19
CA GLY A 466 -3.52 13.96 4.30
C GLY A 466 -2.40 13.58 3.32
N ALA A 467 -1.85 14.59 2.65
CA ALA A 467 -0.64 14.46 1.83
C ALA A 467 0.55 15.25 2.38
N ASN A 468 1.78 14.90 1.98
CA ASN A 468 3.00 15.65 2.28
C ASN A 468 3.22 16.80 1.29
N ILE A 469 2.43 17.87 1.45
CA ILE A 469 2.48 19.04 0.57
C ILE A 469 3.85 19.75 0.54
N PRO A 470 4.61 19.89 1.65
CA PRO A 470 5.99 20.39 1.56
C PRO A 470 6.88 19.57 0.62
N ALA A 471 6.81 18.24 0.66
CA ALA A 471 7.56 17.38 -0.24
C ALA A 471 7.11 17.51 -1.69
N LEU A 472 5.79 17.58 -1.92
CA LEU A 472 5.22 17.78 -3.24
C LEU A 472 5.60 19.15 -3.83
N ASN A 473 5.69 20.20 -3.01
CA ASN A 473 6.18 21.50 -3.43
C ASN A 473 7.66 21.47 -3.83
N ASP A 474 8.49 20.72 -3.12
CA ASP A 474 9.90 20.52 -3.51
C ASP A 474 9.99 19.80 -4.87
N LEU A 475 9.14 18.78 -5.10
CA LEU A 475 9.03 18.08 -6.38
C LEU A 475 8.60 19.01 -7.52
N LEU A 476 7.67 19.92 -7.24
CA LEU A 476 7.04 20.78 -8.23
C LEU A 476 7.75 22.12 -8.48
N HIS A 477 8.71 22.47 -7.63
CA HIS A 477 9.47 23.71 -7.70
C HIS A 477 10.11 23.93 -9.09
N GLY A 478 10.65 22.87 -9.71
CA GLY A 478 11.25 22.93 -11.04
C GLY A 478 10.29 23.31 -12.17
N PHE A 479 8.98 23.28 -11.92
CA PHE A 479 7.92 23.68 -12.85
C PHE A 479 7.29 25.03 -12.51
N GLY A 480 7.71 25.68 -11.41
CA GLY A 480 7.09 26.92 -10.93
C GLY A 480 5.67 26.74 -10.37
N ILE A 481 5.36 25.53 -9.88
CA ILE A 481 4.07 25.17 -9.30
C ILE A 481 4.25 24.99 -7.78
N SER A 482 3.34 25.53 -6.98
CA SER A 482 3.25 25.25 -5.55
C SER A 482 1.81 25.18 -5.07
N LEU A 483 1.59 24.36 -4.05
CA LEU A 483 0.35 24.24 -3.28
C LEU A 483 0.48 25.02 -1.96
N SER A 484 -0.66 25.52 -1.48
CA SER A 484 -0.80 26.30 -0.25
C SER A 484 -0.90 25.40 1.00
N ASP A 485 -1.07 26.01 2.17
CA ASP A 485 -1.52 25.36 3.40
C ASP A 485 -3.00 25.65 3.74
N ILE A 486 -3.75 26.25 2.80
CA ILE A 486 -5.19 26.50 2.95
C ILE A 486 -5.91 25.17 2.75
N VAL A 487 -6.73 24.78 3.73
CA VAL A 487 -7.56 23.57 3.65
C VAL A 487 -8.99 23.98 3.36
N ALA A 488 -9.49 23.61 2.19
CA ALA A 488 -10.77 24.08 1.69
C ALA A 488 -11.76 22.93 1.47
N ASP A 489 -13.05 23.22 1.58
CA ASP A 489 -14.11 22.29 1.21
C ASP A 489 -15.33 22.97 0.58
N GLY A 490 -16.09 22.22 -0.22
CA GLY A 490 -17.30 22.75 -0.85
C GLY A 490 -17.70 22.02 -2.14
N TYR A 491 -18.95 22.26 -2.57
CA TYR A 491 -19.43 21.73 -3.85
C TYR A 491 -18.94 22.58 -5.01
N ILE A 492 -18.41 21.92 -6.04
CA ILE A 492 -17.93 22.56 -7.27
C ILE A 492 -18.85 22.14 -8.42
N GLN A 493 -19.24 23.13 -9.23
CA GLN A 493 -19.95 22.91 -10.49
C GLN A 493 -19.08 23.37 -11.67
N LEU A 494 -18.63 22.43 -12.51
CA LEU A 494 -17.89 22.69 -13.74
C LEU A 494 -18.71 22.18 -14.94
N GLY A 495 -19.43 23.09 -15.60
CA GLY A 495 -20.35 22.72 -16.68
C GLY A 495 -21.48 21.82 -16.16
N GLU A 496 -21.60 20.62 -16.71
CA GLU A 496 -22.58 19.62 -16.27
C GLU A 496 -22.07 18.74 -15.11
N HIS A 497 -20.79 18.85 -14.76
CA HIS A 497 -20.19 18.04 -13.71
C HIS A 497 -20.28 18.73 -12.35
N SER A 498 -20.84 18.03 -11.38
CA SER A 498 -20.85 18.41 -9.96
C SER A 498 -20.02 17.42 -9.15
N PHE A 499 -19.13 17.91 -8.29
CA PHE A 499 -18.41 17.06 -7.34
C PHE A 499 -18.11 17.83 -6.06
N TYR A 500 -17.76 17.11 -5.00
CA TYR A 500 -17.41 17.70 -3.72
C TYR A 500 -15.89 17.80 -3.60
N TYR A 501 -15.37 19.00 -3.29
CA TYR A 501 -14.00 19.23 -2.86
C TYR A 501 -13.93 18.96 -1.37
N GLY A 502 -13.27 17.88 -0.96
CA GLY A 502 -13.27 17.41 0.41
C GLY A 502 -11.93 17.62 1.08
N SER A 503 -11.78 18.65 1.92
CA SER A 503 -10.54 18.81 2.70
C SER A 503 -9.28 18.84 1.83
N GLY A 504 -9.32 19.51 0.68
CA GLY A 504 -8.16 19.61 -0.21
C GLY A 504 -7.33 20.87 0.04
N THR A 505 -6.06 20.84 -0.35
CA THR A 505 -5.23 22.06 -0.43
C THR A 505 -5.50 22.86 -1.70
N THR A 506 -5.19 24.16 -1.73
CA THR A 506 -5.36 25.01 -2.93
C THR A 506 -4.02 25.30 -3.63
N LEU A 507 -4.06 25.76 -4.88
CA LEU A 507 -2.86 26.20 -5.60
C LEU A 507 -2.40 27.57 -5.08
N ASP A 508 -1.10 27.72 -4.88
CA ASP A 508 -0.50 28.98 -4.43
C ASP A 508 0.22 29.66 -5.60
N THR A 509 1.24 29.02 -6.15
CA THR A 509 1.97 29.53 -7.33
C THR A 509 1.68 28.64 -8.53
N PHE A 510 1.39 29.27 -9.67
CA PHE A 510 1.20 28.55 -10.92
C PHE A 510 1.76 29.38 -12.09
N PRO A 511 2.43 28.77 -13.09
CA PRO A 511 3.02 29.49 -14.21
C PRO A 511 1.96 30.26 -15.01
N GLN A 512 2.21 31.54 -15.26
CA GLN A 512 1.33 32.40 -16.06
C GLN A 512 1.83 32.43 -17.51
N ASP A 513 1.19 31.65 -18.37
CA ASP A 513 1.42 31.65 -19.81
C ASP A 513 0.07 31.60 -20.55
N ASP A 514 0.07 31.91 -21.85
CA ASP A 514 -1.15 32.00 -22.66
C ASP A 514 -1.90 30.65 -22.75
N ASP A 515 -1.16 29.53 -22.65
CA ASP A 515 -1.71 28.16 -22.70
C ASP A 515 -2.01 27.56 -21.32
N THR A 516 -1.70 28.28 -20.24
CA THR A 516 -2.01 27.86 -18.86
C THR A 516 -3.50 27.90 -18.62
N ILE A 517 -4.02 26.84 -17.98
CA ILE A 517 -5.39 26.85 -17.46
C ILE A 517 -5.37 26.80 -15.95
N LEU A 518 -6.02 27.78 -15.33
CA LEU A 518 -6.23 27.85 -13.89
C LEU A 518 -7.72 28.00 -13.63
N ILE A 519 -8.28 27.10 -12.82
CA ILE A 519 -9.70 27.10 -12.45
C ILE A 519 -9.81 27.32 -10.96
N SER A 520 -10.65 28.28 -10.60
CA SER A 520 -10.97 28.63 -9.22
C SER A 520 -12.42 28.28 -8.89
N ALA A 521 -12.68 27.92 -7.64
CA ALA A 521 -14.00 27.64 -7.12
C ALA A 521 -14.25 28.41 -5.82
N LEU A 522 -15.52 28.65 -5.52
CA LEU A 522 -15.95 29.28 -4.29
C LEU A 522 -16.05 28.20 -3.19
N LEU A 523 -15.12 28.21 -2.22
CA LEU A 523 -14.99 27.17 -1.19
C LEU A 523 -14.93 27.78 0.23
N ASN A 524 -15.26 26.98 1.24
CA ASN A 524 -15.08 27.36 2.64
C ASN A 524 -13.65 27.06 3.10
N ASP A 525 -13.11 27.88 4.00
CA ASP A 525 -11.84 27.60 4.69
C ASP A 525 -12.09 26.64 5.87
N GLN A 526 -12.07 25.34 5.56
CA GLN A 526 -12.28 24.29 6.54
C GLN A 526 -11.15 24.23 7.58
N GLY A 527 -9.92 24.59 7.20
CA GLY A 527 -8.79 24.70 8.13
C GLY A 527 -9.06 25.73 9.22
N ALA A 528 -9.53 26.91 8.86
CA ALA A 528 -9.94 27.96 9.80
C ALA A 528 -11.10 27.51 10.70
N GLU A 529 -12.07 26.76 10.18
CA GLU A 529 -13.16 26.18 10.97
C GLU A 529 -12.65 25.20 12.05
N VAL A 530 -11.65 24.38 11.74
CA VAL A 530 -11.01 23.48 12.72
C VAL A 530 -10.18 24.28 13.74
N ILE A 531 -9.51 25.35 13.31
CA ILE A 531 -8.67 26.20 14.16
C ILE A 531 -9.49 27.11 15.10
N ARG A 532 -10.72 27.47 14.76
CA ARG A 532 -11.57 28.29 15.63
C ARG A 532 -12.44 27.41 16.54
N LYS A 533 -12.79 27.88 17.75
CA LYS A 533 -13.79 27.21 18.61
C LYS A 533 -15.18 27.61 18.11
N LYS A 534 -16.11 26.65 18.02
CA LYS A 534 -17.50 26.81 17.53
C LYS A 534 -18.25 27.94 18.27
N THR A 535 -18.13 29.20 17.85
CA THR A 535 -19.11 30.27 18.16
C THR A 535 -19.00 31.53 17.28
N ASP A 536 -17.94 31.77 16.50
CA ASP A 536 -17.86 33.00 15.71
C ASP A 536 -18.09 32.73 14.22
N PHE A 537 -18.99 33.53 13.63
CA PHE A 537 -19.37 33.64 12.21
C PHE A 537 -18.62 32.71 11.22
N LYS A 538 -19.37 31.87 10.49
CA LYS A 538 -18.85 31.21 9.29
C LYS A 538 -18.30 32.29 8.36
N GLU A 539 -17.00 32.20 8.05
CA GLU A 539 -16.42 33.08 7.04
C GLU A 539 -17.13 32.85 5.72
N ALA A 540 -17.34 33.94 4.99
CA ALA A 540 -17.90 33.82 3.65
C ALA A 540 -16.95 32.96 2.80
N PRO A 541 -17.48 32.07 1.95
CA PRO A 541 -16.68 31.31 1.01
C PRO A 541 -15.77 32.22 0.18
N ASN A 542 -14.56 31.76 -0.10
CA ASN A 542 -13.56 32.48 -0.88
C ASN A 542 -13.35 31.80 -2.23
N THR A 543 -13.07 32.60 -3.27
CA THR A 543 -12.70 32.05 -4.59
C THR A 543 -11.24 31.63 -4.55
N LEU A 544 -10.99 30.32 -4.63
CA LEU A 544 -9.66 29.71 -4.47
C LEU A 544 -9.30 28.89 -5.71
N PRO A 545 -8.03 28.95 -6.19
CA PRO A 545 -7.58 28.15 -7.33
C PRO A 545 -7.39 26.69 -6.92
N ILE A 546 -8.01 25.77 -7.67
CA ILE A 546 -8.13 24.36 -7.28
C ILE A 546 -7.61 23.39 -8.34
N ILE A 547 -7.63 23.78 -9.62
CA ILE A 547 -7.19 22.95 -10.73
C ILE A 547 -6.24 23.75 -11.60
N GLY A 548 -5.10 23.16 -11.92
CA GLY A 548 -4.08 23.73 -12.80
C GLY A 548 -3.72 22.77 -13.92
N LEU A 549 -3.70 23.26 -15.16
CA LEU A 549 -3.17 22.55 -16.33
C LEU A 549 -2.05 23.39 -16.93
N PHE A 550 -0.88 22.79 -17.08
CA PHE A 550 0.31 23.49 -17.56
C PHE A 550 1.04 22.66 -18.61
N GLN A 551 1.37 23.29 -19.74
CA GLN A 551 2.15 22.69 -20.81
C GLN A 551 3.58 23.22 -20.73
N MET A 552 4.55 22.32 -20.70
CA MET A 552 5.94 22.71 -20.53
C MET A 552 6.49 23.38 -21.78
N ASN A 553 7.19 24.50 -21.60
CA ASN A 553 8.02 25.10 -22.63
C ASN A 553 9.42 25.31 -22.05
N SER A 554 10.46 25.13 -22.85
CA SER A 554 11.87 25.38 -22.48
C SER A 554 12.12 26.69 -21.70
N ARG A 555 11.31 27.73 -21.90
CA ARG A 555 11.37 29.01 -21.16
C ARG A 555 11.02 28.88 -19.68
N HIS A 556 10.23 27.88 -19.30
CA HIS A 556 9.75 27.64 -17.94
C HIS A 556 10.64 26.69 -17.14
N ARG A 557 11.76 26.23 -17.70
CA ARG A 557 12.66 25.32 -16.99
C ARG A 557 13.41 26.11 -15.91
N ILE A 558 12.98 25.97 -14.67
CA ILE A 558 13.63 26.57 -13.51
C ILE A 558 14.82 25.70 -13.11
N LYS A 559 15.97 26.33 -12.83
CA LYS A 559 17.13 25.62 -12.30
C LYS A 559 16.83 25.19 -10.87
N ILE A 560 16.99 23.90 -10.57
CA ILE A 560 16.77 23.37 -9.23
C ILE A 560 18.06 23.60 -8.43
N ASP A 561 17.97 24.44 -7.41
CA ASP A 561 19.00 24.56 -6.38
C ASP A 561 18.57 23.70 -5.18
N ILE A 562 19.37 22.68 -4.86
CA ILE A 562 19.04 21.72 -3.81
C ILE A 562 19.49 22.32 -2.47
N PRO A 563 18.58 22.58 -1.52
CA PRO A 563 18.96 23.02 -0.18
C PRO A 563 19.63 21.87 0.59
N GLU A 564 20.69 22.17 1.35
CA GLU A 564 21.39 21.17 2.18
C GLU A 564 20.52 20.61 3.32
N GLU A 565 19.46 21.33 3.73
CA GLU A 565 18.56 20.95 4.81
C GLU A 565 17.10 21.33 4.50
N PHE A 566 16.16 20.56 5.04
CA PHE A 566 14.73 20.87 4.88
C PHE A 566 14.33 22.20 5.55
N PRO A 567 13.49 23.03 4.91
CA PRO A 567 12.88 24.17 5.57
C PRO A 567 11.88 23.70 6.62
N THR A 568 12.19 23.98 7.90
CA THR A 568 11.34 23.62 9.04
C THR A 568 10.81 24.85 9.74
N LEU A 569 9.64 24.71 10.36
CA LEU A 569 9.07 25.76 11.20
C LEU A 569 9.66 25.66 12.62
N ASN A 570 10.53 26.61 13.00
CA ASN A 570 10.92 26.80 14.39
C ASN A 570 9.79 27.53 15.13
N VAL A 571 9.14 26.84 16.05
CA VAL A 571 8.22 27.47 16.99
C VAL A 571 8.57 26.94 18.37
N ASP A 572 9.36 27.72 19.11
CA ASP A 572 9.43 27.65 20.56
C ASP A 572 8.13 28.24 21.10
N VAL A 573 7.32 27.47 21.82
CA VAL A 573 6.39 28.07 22.80
C VAL A 573 6.26 27.16 24.02
N GLY A 574 6.73 27.73 25.13
CA GLY A 574 6.34 27.51 26.51
C GLY A 574 5.13 26.61 26.75
N ILE A 575 5.42 25.41 27.22
CA ILE A 575 4.64 24.81 28.29
C ILE A 575 5.37 25.25 29.55
N GLU A 576 4.72 26.01 30.44
CA GLU A 576 5.18 26.18 31.81
C GLU A 576 5.22 24.79 32.47
N LEU A 577 6.34 24.10 32.33
CA LEU A 577 6.70 22.99 33.19
C LEU A 577 7.34 23.61 34.43
N ASN A 578 6.52 23.99 35.40
CA ASN A 578 6.97 24.02 36.78
C ASN A 578 7.18 22.56 37.21
N GLY A 579 8.38 22.06 36.92
CA GLY A 579 8.83 20.72 37.27
C GLY A 579 10.35 20.72 37.21
N THR A 580 10.96 20.77 38.39
CA THR A 580 12.39 20.77 38.64
C THR A 580 13.15 19.77 37.77
N GLU A 581 14.21 20.25 37.12
CA GLU A 581 15.32 19.42 36.65
C GLU A 581 15.81 18.54 37.79
N ASN A 582 15.48 17.25 37.71
CA ASN A 582 16.21 16.10 38.24
C ASN A 582 15.30 14.89 38.10
N ASP A 583 15.46 14.13 37.03
CA ASP A 583 15.35 12.67 37.17
C ASP A 583 16.18 11.95 36.11
N ILE A 584 17.04 11.11 36.67
CA ILE A 584 18.10 10.34 36.05
C ILE A 584 17.49 9.25 35.17
N PHE A 585 17.83 9.22 33.88
CA PHE A 585 17.61 8.06 33.02
C PHE A 585 18.46 6.88 33.52
N THR A 586 17.89 6.03 34.36
CA THR A 586 18.42 4.69 34.62
C THR A 586 18.13 3.81 33.39
N TYR A 587 19.11 3.78 32.49
CA TYR A 587 19.25 2.75 31.47
C TYR A 587 19.24 1.37 32.14
N ASN A 588 18.34 0.49 31.73
CA ASN A 588 18.36 -0.93 32.06
C ASN A 588 19.19 -1.69 31.00
N PRO A 589 20.40 -2.19 31.32
CA PRO A 589 21.31 -2.77 30.34
C PRO A 589 21.19 -4.30 30.33
N ALA A 590 20.23 -4.84 29.59
CA ALA A 590 20.20 -6.26 29.27
C ALA A 590 19.34 -6.54 28.04
N ILE A 591 19.87 -6.27 26.84
CA ILE A 591 19.70 -7.04 25.59
C ILE A 591 20.68 -6.38 24.60
N ASN A 592 21.93 -6.80 24.65
CA ASN A 592 22.91 -6.48 23.62
C ASN A 592 23.99 -7.57 23.58
N LYS A 593 23.64 -8.71 23.00
CA LYS A 593 24.62 -9.69 22.48
C LYS A 593 24.01 -10.45 21.30
N ARG A 594 24.34 -10.00 20.08
CA ARG A 594 25.00 -10.89 19.09
C ARG A 594 25.68 -10.07 18.00
N VAL A 595 26.97 -10.29 17.93
CA VAL A 595 28.00 -9.65 17.12
C VAL A 595 28.22 -10.47 15.85
N LEU A 596 28.25 -9.75 14.73
CA LEU A 596 29.07 -9.86 13.50
C LEU A 596 29.34 -11.22 12.84
N LEU A 597 29.17 -11.23 11.52
CA LEU A 597 30.17 -11.71 10.55
C LEU A 597 30.00 -10.92 9.23
N GLN A 598 30.73 -9.80 9.09
CA GLN A 598 31.06 -9.19 7.80
C GLN A 598 32.52 -9.58 7.49
N SER A 599 32.73 -10.25 6.37
CA SER A 599 34.06 -10.58 5.86
C SER A 599 34.57 -9.48 4.96
N THR A 600 35.69 -8.90 5.38
CA THR A 600 36.55 -7.95 4.69
C THR A 600 37.12 -8.53 3.39
N ILE A 601 37.08 -7.77 2.28
CA ILE A 601 38.09 -7.86 1.22
C ILE A 601 38.58 -6.43 0.95
N GLN A 602 39.82 -6.16 1.36
CA GLN A 602 40.60 -5.00 0.93
C GLN A 602 41.20 -5.29 -0.45
N ARG A 603 41.24 -4.27 -1.33
CA ARG A 603 42.41 -4.01 -2.19
C ARG A 603 42.35 -2.61 -2.84
N GLY A 604 43.34 -1.81 -2.46
CA GLY A 604 44.18 -1.00 -3.38
C GLY A 604 43.56 0.18 -4.10
N GLN A 605 43.79 1.38 -3.59
CA GLN A 605 43.82 2.62 -4.38
C GLN A 605 45.02 2.62 -5.33
N GLN A 606 44.81 3.08 -6.57
CA GLN A 606 45.81 3.84 -7.31
C GLN A 606 45.08 4.93 -8.11
N GLU A 607 45.37 6.17 -7.74
CA GLU A 607 45.01 7.38 -8.48
C GLU A 607 45.75 7.42 -9.81
N THR A 608 45.05 7.81 -10.88
CA THR A 608 45.66 8.59 -11.97
C THR A 608 44.65 9.62 -12.48
N ASN A 609 45.00 10.89 -12.27
CA ASN A 609 44.41 12.02 -12.97
C ASN A 609 44.77 11.95 -14.45
N SER A 610 43.79 12.03 -15.34
CA SER A 610 43.94 12.84 -16.55
C SER A 610 42.59 13.25 -17.11
N SER A 611 42.47 14.56 -17.30
CA SER A 611 41.49 15.25 -18.11
C SER A 611 41.53 14.78 -19.56
N LYS A 612 40.36 14.61 -20.19
CA LYS A 612 40.12 14.91 -21.60
C LYS A 612 38.62 14.92 -21.89
N ASP A 613 38.16 16.14 -22.16
CA ASP A 613 36.91 16.46 -22.83
C ASP A 613 36.83 15.88 -24.25
N GLU A 614 35.59 15.80 -24.72
CA GLU A 614 35.14 15.74 -26.12
C GLU A 614 35.44 14.47 -26.95
N ILE A 615 34.35 13.83 -27.39
CA ILE A 615 33.97 13.52 -28.79
C ILE A 615 32.99 12.34 -28.74
N ILE A 616 31.68 12.60 -28.84
CA ILE A 616 30.75 11.81 -29.67
C ILE A 616 29.65 12.79 -30.15
N LYS A 617 29.85 13.33 -31.36
CA LYS A 617 28.76 13.84 -32.20
C LYS A 617 28.56 12.85 -33.35
N ASP A 618 27.29 12.71 -33.69
CA ASP A 618 26.72 12.20 -34.93
C ASP A 618 26.64 10.69 -35.12
N TYR A 619 25.43 10.14 -34.95
CA TYR A 619 24.76 9.35 -35.99
C TYR A 619 23.23 9.57 -35.95
N VAL A 620 22.77 10.36 -36.94
CA VAL A 620 21.49 10.28 -37.68
C VAL A 620 20.16 10.38 -36.90
N GLY A 621 19.68 11.61 -36.76
CA GLY A 621 18.57 12.10 -37.59
C GLY A 621 17.28 11.30 -37.68
N VAL A 622 16.51 11.27 -36.59
CA VAL A 622 15.05 11.35 -36.67
C VAL A 622 14.66 12.63 -35.94
N GLN A 623 14.18 13.64 -36.66
CA GLN A 623 13.48 14.77 -36.05
C GLN A 623 12.18 14.24 -35.44
N THR A 624 12.26 13.65 -34.25
CA THR A 624 11.10 13.47 -33.38
C THR A 624 10.65 14.88 -33.01
N LEU A 625 9.47 15.29 -33.48
CA LEU A 625 8.71 16.40 -32.91
C LEU A 625 8.87 16.33 -31.38
N ARG A 626 9.60 17.28 -30.78
CA ARG A 626 9.77 17.35 -29.32
C ARG A 626 8.37 17.50 -28.75
N LYS A 627 7.83 16.43 -28.18
CA LYS A 627 6.55 16.48 -27.47
C LYS A 627 6.83 17.08 -26.11
N GLU A 628 6.33 18.29 -25.90
CA GLU A 628 6.35 18.96 -24.62
C GLU A 628 5.50 18.16 -23.61
N GLY A 629 6.08 17.92 -22.42
CA GLY A 629 5.35 17.30 -21.32
C GLY A 629 4.30 18.24 -20.73
N ARG A 630 3.43 17.68 -19.88
CA ARG A 630 2.26 18.39 -19.35
C ARG A 630 2.01 17.95 -17.92
N VAL A 631 1.60 18.90 -17.09
CA VAL A 631 1.18 18.66 -15.71
C VAL A 631 -0.29 19.04 -15.57
N ALA A 632 -1.07 18.15 -14.96
CA ALA A 632 -2.41 18.42 -14.48
C ALA A 632 -2.46 18.16 -12.97
N ILE A 633 -2.97 19.11 -12.19
CA ILE A 633 -2.94 19.04 -10.73
C ILE A 633 -4.25 19.50 -10.11
N MET A 634 -4.68 18.78 -9.06
CA MET A 634 -5.74 19.18 -8.13
C MET A 634 -5.30 18.83 -6.70
N GLY A 635 -5.63 19.67 -5.72
CA GLY A 635 -5.18 19.47 -4.33
C GLY A 635 -6.11 18.62 -3.45
N ASP A 636 -7.01 17.84 -4.04
CA ASP A 636 -7.95 16.94 -3.34
C ASP A 636 -7.99 15.58 -4.05
N SER A 637 -7.83 14.47 -3.33
CA SER A 637 -7.93 13.10 -3.87
C SER A 637 -9.23 12.38 -3.46
N ASN A 638 -9.99 12.91 -2.49
CA ASN A 638 -11.16 12.25 -1.90
C ASN A 638 -12.23 11.86 -2.93
N CYS A 639 -12.38 12.63 -4.01
CA CYS A 639 -13.39 12.37 -5.02
C CYS A 639 -13.03 11.25 -6.02
N ILE A 640 -11.80 10.73 -5.99
CA ILE A 640 -11.37 9.54 -6.75
C ILE A 640 -11.07 8.34 -5.86
N ASP A 641 -11.11 8.53 -4.55
CA ASP A 641 -11.03 7.49 -3.53
C ASP A 641 -12.41 6.84 -3.27
N SER A 642 -12.46 5.51 -3.23
CA SER A 642 -13.70 4.75 -3.01
C SER A 642 -14.28 4.91 -1.61
N ILE A 643 -13.55 5.49 -0.65
CA ILE A 643 -14.02 5.73 0.71
C ILE A 643 -14.97 6.93 0.76
N ASN A 644 -14.57 8.01 0.08
CA ASN A 644 -15.18 9.34 0.22
C ASN A 644 -16.06 9.73 -0.99
N ALA A 645 -16.20 8.86 -1.99
CA ALA A 645 -16.94 9.11 -3.23
C ALA A 645 -18.47 9.11 -3.06
N GLU A 646 -19.04 10.12 -2.40
CA GLU A 646 -20.48 10.44 -2.51
C GLU A 646 -20.82 10.93 -3.94
N ASN A 647 -19.88 11.61 -4.61
CA ASN A 647 -19.96 12.01 -6.02
C ASN A 647 -18.57 11.91 -6.68
N ALA A 648 -18.27 10.74 -7.26
CA ALA A 648 -16.95 10.45 -7.80
C ALA A 648 -16.59 11.41 -8.96
N CYS A 649 -15.43 12.07 -8.89
CA CYS A 649 -14.92 12.98 -9.91
C CYS A 649 -14.12 12.25 -11.00
N MET A 650 -14.44 10.98 -11.27
CA MET A 650 -13.72 10.12 -12.21
C MET A 650 -13.66 10.69 -13.65
N TRP A 651 -14.57 11.60 -14.01
CA TRP A 651 -14.53 12.34 -15.27
C TRP A 651 -13.29 13.26 -15.35
N LEU A 652 -12.87 13.82 -14.22
CA LEU A 652 -11.74 14.74 -14.12
C LEU A 652 -10.43 14.03 -14.43
N ILE A 653 -10.24 12.82 -13.90
CA ILE A 653 -9.11 11.95 -14.24
C ILE A 653 -9.01 11.73 -15.74
N ASN A 654 -10.12 11.49 -16.43
CA ASN A 654 -10.10 11.30 -17.88
C ASN A 654 -9.66 12.58 -18.58
N ALA A 655 -10.21 13.73 -18.18
CA ALA A 655 -9.88 15.01 -18.77
C ALA A 655 -8.40 15.38 -18.53
N PHE A 656 -7.85 15.04 -17.36
CA PHE A 656 -6.43 15.19 -17.04
C PHE A 656 -5.57 14.26 -17.92
N LEU A 657 -5.94 12.98 -18.06
CA LEU A 657 -5.21 12.04 -18.91
C LEU A 657 -5.27 12.41 -20.40
N GLU A 658 -6.41 12.87 -20.90
CA GLU A 658 -6.55 13.37 -22.27
C GLU A 658 -5.67 14.59 -22.51
N TYR A 659 -5.60 15.50 -21.53
CA TYR A 659 -4.71 16.64 -21.58
C TYR A 659 -3.24 16.21 -21.57
N THR A 660 -2.82 15.40 -20.60
CA THR A 660 -1.41 15.04 -20.41
C THR A 660 -0.87 14.10 -21.49
N MET A 661 -1.68 13.18 -22.00
CA MET A 661 -1.23 12.19 -22.99
C MET A 661 -1.47 12.63 -24.44
N ASN A 662 -2.63 13.23 -24.73
CA ASN A 662 -3.10 13.47 -26.10
C ASN A 662 -3.12 14.94 -26.49
N SER A 663 -2.68 15.81 -25.57
CA SER A 663 -2.73 17.24 -25.77
C SER A 663 -4.13 17.84 -25.90
N HIS A 664 -5.15 17.07 -25.53
CA HIS A 664 -6.54 17.48 -25.68
C HIS A 664 -7.04 18.17 -24.41
N THR A 665 -7.33 19.46 -24.51
CA THR A 665 -7.94 20.21 -23.42
C THR A 665 -9.47 20.16 -23.55
N ALA A 666 -10.14 19.55 -22.58
CA ALA A 666 -11.59 19.51 -22.50
C ALA A 666 -12.22 20.91 -22.57
N SER A 667 -13.36 21.04 -23.27
CA SER A 667 -14.05 22.32 -23.47
C SER A 667 -14.46 22.99 -22.15
N VAL A 668 -14.80 22.20 -21.12
CA VAL A 668 -15.11 22.69 -19.78
C VAL A 668 -13.94 23.48 -19.20
N PHE A 669 -12.71 23.00 -19.33
CA PHE A 669 -11.54 23.69 -18.81
C PHE A 669 -11.26 25.00 -19.54
N LYS A 670 -11.47 25.05 -20.86
CA LYS A 670 -11.34 26.29 -21.64
C LYS A 670 -12.38 27.33 -21.25
N LYS A 671 -13.63 26.90 -21.01
CA LYS A 671 -14.74 27.78 -20.63
C LYS A 671 -14.55 28.39 -19.24
N TYR A 672 -14.04 27.60 -18.30
CA TYR A 672 -13.79 28.02 -16.92
C TYR A 672 -12.35 28.45 -16.69
N ASN A 673 -11.55 28.62 -17.75
CA ASN A 673 -10.20 29.12 -17.63
C ASN A 673 -10.27 30.56 -17.12
N SER A 674 -9.88 30.76 -15.87
CA SER A 674 -9.90 32.08 -15.24
C SER A 674 -8.66 32.86 -15.66
N VAL A 675 -8.66 33.35 -16.90
CA VAL A 675 -7.63 34.30 -17.37
C VAL A 675 -7.96 35.68 -16.81
N ILE A 676 -7.31 36.02 -15.69
CA ILE A 676 -7.13 37.37 -15.15
C ILE A 676 -8.42 38.08 -14.69
N GLN A 677 -8.87 37.77 -13.47
CA GLN A 677 -9.35 38.79 -12.53
C GLN A 677 -8.92 38.43 -11.10
N GLN A 678 -7.62 38.51 -10.85
CA GLN A 678 -7.09 39.03 -9.59
C GLN A 678 -5.57 39.20 -9.75
N SER A 679 -5.20 40.43 -10.13
CA SER A 679 -4.00 41.02 -9.54
C SER A 679 -4.03 40.72 -8.03
N ARG A 680 -3.09 39.89 -7.58
CA ARG A 680 -3.02 39.25 -6.26
C ARG A 680 -3.81 37.93 -6.15
N ILE A 681 -3.25 36.84 -6.69
CA ILE A 681 -2.98 35.73 -5.76
C ILE A 681 -2.25 36.42 -4.62
N ALA A 682 -2.92 36.57 -3.46
CA ALA A 682 -2.27 37.18 -2.32
C ALA A 682 -0.92 36.51 -2.21
N LYS A 683 0.18 37.27 -2.26
CA LYS A 683 1.52 36.73 -2.00
C LYS A 683 1.46 36.18 -0.57
N ILE A 684 0.98 34.95 -0.39
CA ILE A 684 1.06 34.22 0.85
C ILE A 684 2.56 34.03 0.99
N LYS A 685 3.14 34.78 1.93
CA LYS A 685 4.60 34.94 2.03
C LYS A 685 5.31 33.66 2.49
N THR A 686 4.57 32.59 2.80
CA THR A 686 5.09 31.41 3.45
C THR A 686 4.48 30.16 2.86
N HIS A 687 5.27 29.43 2.08
CA HIS A 687 4.94 28.07 1.67
C HIS A 687 4.79 27.15 2.90
N PRO A 688 3.96 26.09 2.82
CA PRO A 688 3.85 25.10 3.88
C PRO A 688 5.24 24.56 4.26
N LYS A 689 5.51 24.51 5.56
CA LYS A 689 6.77 24.02 6.13
C LYS A 689 6.54 22.76 6.95
N ARG A 690 7.55 21.90 6.97
CA ARG A 690 7.55 20.67 7.77
C ARG A 690 7.49 20.98 9.27
N LEU A 691 6.68 20.21 10.01
CA LEU A 691 6.67 20.25 11.47
C LEU A 691 7.99 19.70 12.03
N LYS A 692 8.70 20.52 12.83
CA LYS A 692 9.94 20.09 13.50
C LYS A 692 9.73 18.91 14.45
N THR A 693 8.53 18.76 15.02
CA THR A 693 8.17 17.66 15.93
C THR A 693 7.78 16.37 15.22
N SER A 694 7.65 16.38 13.88
CA SER A 694 7.29 15.20 13.11
C SER A 694 8.29 14.06 13.33
N LYS A 695 7.76 12.85 13.52
CA LYS A 695 8.47 11.59 13.64
C LYS A 695 8.60 10.87 12.28
N LEU A 696 8.24 11.51 11.16
CA LEU A 696 8.33 10.96 9.79
C LEU A 696 9.67 10.27 9.47
N HIS A 697 10.79 10.84 9.94
CA HIS A 697 12.13 10.27 9.78
C HIS A 697 12.31 8.84 10.31
N LYS A 698 11.46 8.39 11.24
CA LYS A 698 11.54 7.04 11.81
C LYS A 698 11.12 5.94 10.83
N TYR A 699 10.27 6.27 9.88
CA TYR A 699 9.68 5.30 8.95
C TYR A 699 9.77 5.73 7.47
N SER A 700 10.16 6.97 7.20
CA SER A 700 10.46 7.43 5.85
C SER A 700 11.54 6.59 5.18
N LYS A 701 11.37 6.31 3.89
CA LYS A 701 12.37 5.69 3.01
C LYS A 701 13.46 6.68 2.59
N VAL A 702 13.15 7.98 2.64
CA VAL A 702 13.96 9.07 2.09
C VAL A 702 14.67 9.87 3.17
N VAL A 703 14.06 10.11 4.33
CA VAL A 703 14.65 10.92 5.41
C VAL A 703 15.60 10.10 6.28
N ASP A 704 16.76 10.63 6.62
CA ASP A 704 17.74 9.97 7.47
C ASP A 704 17.20 9.74 8.90
N VAL A 705 17.35 8.50 9.40
CA VAL A 705 16.83 8.10 10.73
C VAL A 705 17.49 8.87 11.86
N ASN A 706 18.77 9.24 11.71
CA ASN A 706 19.54 9.93 12.73
C ASN A 706 19.50 11.45 12.56
N ASN A 707 19.22 11.94 11.35
CA ASN A 707 19.10 13.36 11.05
C ASN A 707 17.86 13.66 10.21
N LYS A 708 16.76 14.02 10.89
CA LYS A 708 15.47 14.41 10.29
C LYS A 708 15.51 15.59 9.31
N LEU A 709 16.63 16.31 9.21
CA LEU A 709 16.81 17.43 8.28
C LEU A 709 17.48 17.02 6.96
N ARG A 710 17.94 15.77 6.84
CA ARG A 710 18.69 15.27 5.68
C ARG A 710 18.00 14.09 5.01
N LYS A 711 18.18 14.00 3.69
CA LYS A 711 17.80 12.83 2.90
C LYS A 711 18.91 11.78 2.95
N ARG A 712 18.51 10.51 2.85
CA ARG A 712 19.41 9.35 2.68
C ARG A 712 19.98 9.35 1.27
N SER A 713 21.02 8.57 1.06
CA SER A 713 21.49 8.29 -0.30
C SER A 713 20.50 7.38 -1.04
N LEU A 714 20.19 7.75 -2.27
CA LEU A 714 19.35 6.94 -3.14
C LEU A 714 20.05 5.62 -3.45
N THR A 715 19.38 4.51 -3.16
CA THR A 715 19.88 3.18 -3.56
C THR A 715 19.66 2.98 -5.05
N LYS A 716 20.64 2.38 -5.73
CA LYS A 716 20.52 2.06 -7.16
C LYS A 716 19.35 1.10 -7.40
N CYS A 717 18.67 1.29 -8.52
CA CYS A 717 17.62 0.39 -8.99
C CYS A 717 18.16 -1.04 -9.09
N THR A 718 17.46 -1.97 -8.46
CA THR A 718 17.71 -3.39 -8.64
C THR A 718 17.21 -3.78 -10.03
N VAL A 719 18.14 -4.23 -10.88
CA VAL A 719 17.90 -4.65 -12.27
C VAL A 719 17.09 -5.92 -12.31
#